data_AF-A0A4Y7SPD2-F1
#
_entry.id   AF-A0A4Y7SPD2-F1
#
_cell.length_a   1.000
_cell.length_b   1.000
_cell.length_c   1.000
_cell.angle_alpha   90.00
_cell.angle_beta   90.00
_cell.angle_gamma   90.00
#
_symmetry.space_group_name_H-M   'P 1'
#
loop_
_entity.id
_entity.type
_entity.pdbx_description
1 polymer ?
#
loop_
_entity_poly.entity_id
_entity_poly.type
_entity_poly.pdbx_seq_one_letter_code
_entity_poly.pdbx_strand_id
1 'polypeptide(L)'
;MVALKGRVLKEMQAVYDKKVGGSLVTGAVRSAGIMAAEIGIFAPSHFTHYWKHGVTGVVTKDAMYVNPTLLLSSHGDGFSVHYGTDPIKCFHLAPCLESVSSGVCGDVSASSATAAEIVANIGNQFTGWCVGFHHQMHAPSPNAEVRFRFFGGNAMGLCKALLSVSRGAPLNTTEHADVWGATTISFVDDYQWNSLTPAPLSFNVIDTSNLADHIGYLNILLITAPLLGRGLPAALFTHSLISSINGRHEHVSALDMIGVDLPFLSTVLGLVPERKYSAFTSQSMSPELFLSAFRQGPSHQFLELNSWRAINGAHTPAGYFFDCDPQNLGAFLFSIYLQLFQDESFSIGGVACLGHYTRDTFVCFASCVKDRYLGKWDAAMDYVLNSLKADKTLMVDLMYYQELSHGLKLAGLADVVTIPCSPLLSRNPCFPGWQDIPLTVYVILVVPRPVIQRILNETKEMSTPSFRCEVLCPGVQHMFTSIQPTFGSIEGGGTSPGRVGVIYEDPRRWSGSSNLIVYFSCPASTFLRWQLSSCTVSLSMYGLAAAARFWPILGPDLKIWSTTLADSQRAFILRDRPRVSSQATSHGSISTSSTPPTPISAIDPHLLAVNIKNGAVSSFTIRTRITDEVAKESLADSKTPVKTKAESVSTVHISFPCFETTLYFPFPIGLSTLITRIARKSSYVEIEARIAHATRISPELNPFPVVPAGTGGAWASSMHYLALDALPALRCPMDPTATGKWLRPHFGLSLEEELLRSRRSAGPKYGLSELKDTLYSLFLGFTEKHYGVPTLVELCQPEMSGIRILLFVDRLRIDLTGNTVIADASVLVLTPSLFQIPAIRAALSVPQLRLQINIVQEEIGWWSAYLTTAVERCRTWKHTDKCEYIGGGVPRSLDLRGDPICTCGRGKNLGGFANVKEWGLFAPFVTRVALVFDAAWPQPLTDQLG
;
A
#
# COMPACT_ATOMS: atom_id res chain seq x y z
N MET A 1 8.93 38.79 -6.73
CA MET A 1 8.80 37.68 -7.70
C MET A 1 9.59 37.91 -8.99
N VAL A 2 9.39 38.99 -9.75
CA VAL A 2 10.13 39.25 -11.02
C VAL A 2 11.65 39.30 -10.83
N ALA A 3 12.13 40.02 -9.81
CA ALA A 3 13.56 40.12 -9.49
C ALA A 3 14.22 38.76 -9.13
N LEU A 4 13.43 37.75 -8.74
CA LEU A 4 13.94 36.44 -8.34
C LEU A 4 14.16 35.49 -9.52
N LYS A 5 13.59 35.80 -10.70
CA LYS A 5 13.59 34.90 -11.87
C LYS A 5 14.99 34.47 -12.28
N GLY A 6 15.92 35.41 -12.41
CA GLY A 6 17.30 35.11 -12.83
C GLY A 6 18.02 34.18 -11.85
N ARG A 7 17.79 34.36 -10.54
CA ARG A 7 18.36 33.50 -9.49
C ARG A 7 17.78 32.09 -9.57
N VAL A 8 16.46 31.96 -9.61
CA VAL A 8 15.78 30.65 -9.62
C VAL A 8 16.13 29.85 -10.87
N LEU A 9 16.18 30.47 -12.05
CA LEU A 9 16.59 29.75 -13.26
C LEU A 9 18.03 29.25 -13.19
N LYS A 10 18.93 30.02 -12.57
CA LYS A 10 20.32 29.58 -12.34
C LYS A 10 20.39 28.39 -11.38
N GLU A 11 19.57 28.40 -10.33
CA GLU A 11 19.47 27.30 -9.35
C GLU A 11 18.84 26.04 -9.99
N MET A 12 17.78 26.20 -10.80
CA MET A 12 17.18 25.12 -11.59
C MET A 12 18.21 24.46 -12.50
N GLN A 13 18.93 25.26 -13.29
CA GLN A 13 19.96 24.74 -14.20
C GLN A 13 21.07 24.02 -13.43
N ALA A 14 21.52 24.57 -12.30
CA ALA A 14 22.55 23.95 -11.47
C ALA A 14 22.11 22.59 -10.91
N VAL A 15 20.85 22.45 -10.49
CA VAL A 15 20.29 21.17 -10.04
C VAL A 15 20.18 20.20 -11.21
N TYR A 16 19.67 20.65 -12.36
CA TYR A 16 19.55 19.82 -13.57
C TYR A 16 20.89 19.25 -14.02
N ASP A 17 21.89 20.11 -14.24
CA ASP A 17 23.22 19.70 -14.74
C ASP A 17 23.89 18.69 -13.80
N LYS A 18 23.68 18.84 -12.49
CA LYS A 18 24.30 18.02 -11.46
C LYS A 18 23.59 16.69 -11.22
N LYS A 19 22.26 16.68 -11.24
CA LYS A 19 21.44 15.53 -10.82
C LYS A 19 20.89 14.72 -11.96
N VAL A 20 20.72 15.35 -13.13
CA VAL A 20 19.95 14.79 -14.24
C VAL A 20 20.71 14.87 -15.56
N GLY A 21 21.65 15.81 -15.71
CA GLY A 21 22.42 16.01 -16.93
C GLY A 21 22.94 14.70 -17.54
N GLY A 22 22.53 14.41 -18.78
CA GLY A 22 22.89 13.18 -19.51
C GLY A 22 22.00 11.95 -19.24
N SER A 23 21.02 12.04 -18.31
CA SER A 23 20.06 10.96 -18.03
C SER A 23 18.70 11.21 -18.68
N LEU A 24 18.07 10.14 -19.17
CA LEU A 24 16.72 10.22 -19.76
C LEU A 24 15.64 10.11 -18.67
N VAL A 25 14.95 11.22 -18.38
CA VAL A 25 13.86 11.22 -17.38
C VAL A 25 12.53 10.89 -18.04
N THR A 26 12.00 9.71 -17.72
CA THR A 26 10.75 9.19 -18.31
C THR A 26 9.55 9.21 -17.35
N GLY A 27 9.65 9.89 -16.22
CA GLY A 27 8.61 9.81 -15.17
C GLY A 27 7.20 10.24 -15.64
N ALA A 28 7.10 11.19 -16.57
CA ALA A 28 5.81 11.65 -17.12
C ALA A 28 5.17 10.66 -18.10
N VAL A 29 5.91 9.65 -18.56
CA VAL A 29 5.37 8.59 -19.44
C VAL A 29 4.24 7.82 -18.76
N ARG A 30 4.33 7.61 -17.44
CA ARG A 30 3.27 6.94 -16.65
C ARG A 30 1.93 7.66 -16.70
N SER A 31 1.96 8.99 -16.79
CA SER A 31 0.75 9.83 -16.87
C SER A 31 0.02 9.71 -18.22
N ALA A 32 0.66 9.09 -19.22
CA ALA A 32 0.03 8.73 -20.49
C ALA A 32 -0.57 7.31 -20.49
N GLY A 33 -0.43 6.53 -19.42
CA GLY A 33 -1.07 5.21 -19.29
C GLY A 33 -0.86 4.32 -20.53
N ILE A 34 -1.96 3.85 -21.13
CA ILE A 34 -1.97 3.04 -22.37
C ILE A 34 -1.23 3.67 -23.56
N MET A 35 -1.03 4.99 -23.55
CA MET A 35 -0.32 5.73 -24.59
C MET A 35 1.13 6.06 -24.20
N ALA A 36 1.70 5.34 -23.24
CA ALA A 36 3.08 5.50 -22.78
C ALA A 36 4.10 5.54 -23.94
N ALA A 37 3.92 4.70 -24.96
CA ALA A 37 4.80 4.64 -26.12
C ALA A 37 4.81 5.95 -26.92
N GLU A 38 3.64 6.57 -27.12
CA GLU A 38 3.46 7.77 -27.93
C GLU A 38 4.13 9.00 -27.30
N ILE A 39 4.24 9.04 -25.97
CA ILE A 39 4.84 10.17 -25.25
C ILE A 39 6.33 9.95 -24.92
N GLY A 40 6.90 8.79 -25.25
CA GLY A 40 8.25 8.38 -24.83
C GLY A 40 9.37 9.35 -25.22
N ILE A 41 9.20 10.11 -26.30
CA ILE A 41 10.15 11.15 -26.77
C ILE A 41 9.78 12.54 -26.21
N PHE A 42 8.48 12.87 -26.17
CA PHE A 42 8.01 14.16 -25.70
C PHE A 42 8.30 14.36 -24.21
N ALA A 43 8.02 13.37 -23.37
CA ALA A 43 8.16 13.50 -21.91
C ALA A 43 9.59 13.89 -21.47
N PRO A 44 10.67 13.21 -21.92
CA PRO A 44 12.03 13.63 -21.58
C PRO A 44 12.41 15.01 -22.14
N SER A 45 11.91 15.35 -23.33
CA SER A 45 12.17 16.64 -23.97
C SER A 45 11.49 17.79 -23.21
N HIS A 46 10.23 17.59 -22.81
CA HIS A 46 9.48 18.51 -21.96
C HIS A 46 10.15 18.70 -20.60
N PHE A 47 10.57 17.61 -19.96
CA PHE A 47 11.31 17.67 -18.70
C PHE A 47 12.56 18.56 -18.82
N THR A 48 13.36 18.35 -19.87
CA THR A 48 14.56 19.15 -20.14
C THR A 48 14.21 20.63 -20.36
N HIS A 49 13.16 20.90 -21.13
CA HIS A 49 12.66 22.26 -21.39
C HIS A 49 12.23 22.96 -20.10
N TYR A 50 11.44 22.30 -19.26
CA TYR A 50 10.98 22.84 -17.98
C TYR A 50 12.15 23.19 -17.06
N TRP A 51 13.13 22.30 -16.91
CA TRP A 51 14.28 22.55 -16.05
C TRP A 51 15.21 23.66 -16.57
N LYS A 52 15.25 23.86 -17.88
CA LYS A 52 16.03 24.93 -18.52
C LYS A 52 15.34 26.29 -18.47
N HIS A 53 14.01 26.32 -18.59
CA HIS A 53 13.26 27.56 -18.82
C HIS A 53 12.26 27.93 -17.71
N GLY A 54 11.96 27.01 -16.79
CA GLY A 54 11.00 27.22 -15.70
C GLY A 54 9.53 27.26 -16.12
N VAL A 55 9.21 26.87 -17.37
CA VAL A 55 7.87 26.90 -17.95
C VAL A 55 7.59 25.60 -18.71
N THR A 56 6.32 25.17 -18.74
CA THR A 56 5.88 23.96 -19.44
C THR A 56 5.62 24.20 -20.93
N GLY A 57 5.10 25.38 -21.27
CA GLY A 57 4.79 25.78 -22.65
C GLY A 57 5.88 26.61 -23.33
N VAL A 58 5.48 27.36 -24.35
CA VAL A 58 6.36 28.26 -25.09
C VAL A 58 6.87 29.38 -24.16
N VAL A 59 8.16 29.70 -24.25
CA VAL A 59 8.76 30.80 -23.50
C VAL A 59 8.21 32.13 -24.04
N THR A 60 7.32 32.78 -23.29
CA THR A 60 6.79 34.10 -23.63
C THR A 60 7.52 35.20 -22.86
N LYS A 61 7.50 36.43 -23.38
CA LYS A 61 8.04 37.61 -22.67
C LYS A 61 7.26 37.92 -21.38
N ASP A 62 6.02 37.43 -21.28
CA ASP A 62 5.10 37.67 -20.17
C ASP A 62 5.29 36.72 -18.99
N ALA A 63 6.11 35.67 -19.13
CA ALA A 63 6.48 34.76 -18.04
C ALA A 63 7.44 35.43 -17.04
N MET A 64 7.00 36.51 -16.38
CA MET A 64 7.82 37.37 -15.52
C MET A 64 7.88 36.88 -14.07
N TYR A 65 6.89 36.12 -13.62
CA TYR A 65 6.73 35.73 -12.22
C TYR A 65 7.25 34.31 -11.98
N VAL A 66 8.08 34.15 -10.96
CA VAL A 66 8.46 32.83 -10.43
C VAL A 66 7.24 32.19 -9.77
N ASN A 67 7.08 30.87 -9.89
CA ASN A 67 6.08 30.14 -9.12
C ASN A 67 6.49 30.08 -7.63
N PRO A 68 5.67 30.58 -6.67
CA PRO A 68 6.00 30.53 -5.24
C PRO A 68 6.34 29.14 -4.71
N THR A 69 5.81 28.06 -5.30
CA THR A 69 6.11 26.68 -4.88
C THR A 69 7.56 26.27 -5.15
N LEU A 70 8.30 27.03 -5.98
CA LEU A 70 9.74 26.82 -6.21
C LEU A 70 10.61 27.48 -5.15
N LEU A 71 10.03 28.30 -4.28
CA LEU A 71 10.75 29.11 -3.29
C LEU A 71 10.38 28.77 -1.85
N LEU A 72 9.15 28.32 -1.61
CA LEU A 72 8.64 28.05 -0.27
C LEU A 72 8.78 26.57 0.05
N SER A 73 9.55 26.26 1.08
CA SER A 73 9.71 24.90 1.59
C SER A 73 9.91 24.91 3.11
N SER A 74 9.84 23.74 3.74
CA SER A 74 10.23 23.56 5.15
C SER A 74 11.71 23.86 5.43
N HIS A 75 12.53 24.07 4.40
CA HIS A 75 13.94 24.47 4.49
C HIS A 75 14.13 26.00 4.41
N GLY A 76 13.03 26.76 4.36
CA GLY A 76 13.01 28.22 4.24
C GLY A 76 12.81 28.72 2.80
N ASP A 77 13.07 30.02 2.61
CA ASP A 77 12.85 30.76 1.37
C ASP A 77 14.01 30.54 0.38
N GLY A 78 14.00 29.42 -0.33
CA GLY A 78 15.04 29.02 -1.27
C GLY A 78 14.60 27.92 -2.24
N PHE A 79 15.39 27.70 -3.29
CA PHE A 79 15.11 26.66 -4.27
C PHE A 79 15.42 25.27 -3.70
N SER A 80 14.39 24.54 -3.31
CA SER A 80 14.47 23.18 -2.73
C SER A 80 13.51 22.21 -3.44
N VAL A 81 13.45 22.32 -4.77
CA VAL A 81 12.56 21.49 -5.60
C VAL A 81 13.26 20.17 -5.90
N HIS A 82 12.55 19.06 -5.72
CA HIS A 82 13.07 17.74 -6.05
C HIS A 82 13.46 17.66 -7.53
N TYR A 83 14.65 17.13 -7.85
CA TYR A 83 15.20 17.10 -9.21
C TYR A 83 14.33 16.30 -10.20
N GLY A 84 13.46 15.41 -9.70
CA GLY A 84 12.50 14.67 -10.52
C GLY A 84 11.19 15.42 -10.82
N THR A 85 11.02 16.67 -10.37
CA THR A 85 9.78 17.43 -10.57
C THR A 85 9.53 17.70 -12.04
N ASP A 86 8.29 17.43 -12.48
CA ASP A 86 7.80 17.72 -13.82
C ASP A 86 6.29 18.01 -13.73
N PRO A 87 5.83 19.24 -14.03
CA PRO A 87 4.43 19.62 -13.81
C PRO A 87 3.40 18.80 -14.59
N ILE A 88 3.78 18.21 -15.73
CA ILE A 88 2.83 17.45 -16.57
C ILE A 88 2.46 16.09 -15.96
N LYS A 89 3.21 15.60 -14.96
CA LYS A 89 2.98 14.30 -14.31
C LYS A 89 1.63 14.21 -13.60
N CYS A 90 1.08 15.35 -13.19
CA CYS A 90 -0.17 15.42 -12.43
C CYS A 90 -1.43 15.38 -13.31
N PHE A 91 -1.28 15.35 -14.65
CA PHE A 91 -2.37 15.41 -15.60
C PHE A 91 -2.54 14.11 -16.37
N HIS A 92 -3.74 13.90 -16.91
CA HIS A 92 -3.99 12.75 -17.77
C HIS A 92 -3.47 13.07 -19.18
N LEU A 93 -2.39 12.43 -19.61
CA LEU A 93 -1.75 12.74 -20.89
C LEU A 93 -2.31 11.90 -22.04
N ALA A 94 -2.91 10.73 -21.78
CA ALA A 94 -3.55 9.92 -22.82
C ALA A 94 -4.62 10.70 -23.62
N PRO A 95 -5.58 11.39 -22.98
CA PRO A 95 -6.59 12.17 -23.72
C PRO A 95 -6.03 13.33 -24.55
N CYS A 96 -4.78 13.76 -24.31
CA CYS A 96 -4.13 14.81 -25.08
C CYS A 96 -3.54 14.31 -26.41
N LEU A 97 -3.37 13.00 -26.57
CA LEU A 97 -2.61 12.39 -27.67
C LEU A 97 -3.51 11.74 -28.72
N GLU A 98 -4.76 11.43 -28.38
CA GLU A 98 -5.72 10.78 -29.28
C GLU A 98 -6.97 11.65 -29.47
N SER A 99 -7.65 11.45 -30.60
CA SER A 99 -8.95 12.08 -30.80
C SER A 99 -10.00 11.45 -29.87
N VAL A 100 -10.37 12.19 -28.83
CA VAL A 100 -11.45 11.84 -27.89
C VAL A 100 -12.72 12.59 -28.30
N SER A 101 -13.86 11.91 -28.32
CA SER A 101 -15.18 12.54 -28.50
C SER A 101 -15.49 13.41 -27.27
N SER A 102 -15.71 14.70 -27.48
CA SER A 102 -15.77 15.71 -26.42
C SER A 102 -16.73 15.37 -25.27
N GLY A 103 -16.29 15.78 -24.08
CA GLY A 103 -17.05 15.77 -22.83
C GLY A 103 -16.30 16.54 -21.73
N VAL A 104 -14.96 16.49 -21.74
CA VAL A 104 -14.09 17.21 -20.77
C VAL A 104 -12.87 17.88 -21.42
N CYS A 105 -12.37 17.35 -22.54
CA CYS A 105 -11.32 17.98 -23.35
C CYS A 105 -11.92 18.36 -24.71
N GLY A 106 -11.60 19.56 -25.22
CA GLY A 106 -12.10 20.04 -26.52
C GLY A 106 -11.74 19.09 -27.66
N ASP A 107 -12.38 19.26 -28.82
CA ASP A 107 -12.15 18.41 -29.98
C ASP A 107 -10.67 18.48 -30.42
N VAL A 108 -9.90 17.40 -30.23
CA VAL A 108 -8.51 17.29 -30.69
C VAL A 108 -8.48 16.58 -32.05
N SER A 109 -7.84 17.19 -33.04
CA SER A 109 -7.55 16.52 -34.32
C SER A 109 -6.34 15.58 -34.16
N ALA A 110 -6.51 14.31 -34.50
CA ALA A 110 -5.44 13.33 -34.48
C ALA A 110 -4.37 13.62 -35.55
N SER A 111 -3.26 14.22 -35.14
CA SER A 111 -1.94 14.10 -35.78
C SER A 111 -0.91 14.86 -34.94
N SER A 112 0.13 14.18 -34.45
CA SER A 112 1.29 14.72 -33.71
C SER A 112 0.98 15.95 -32.85
N ALA A 113 0.25 15.74 -31.74
CA ALA A 113 -0.09 16.84 -30.84
C ALA A 113 1.17 17.64 -30.49
N THR A 114 1.21 18.91 -30.87
CA THR A 114 2.40 19.73 -30.62
C THR A 114 2.59 19.91 -29.13
N ALA A 115 3.82 20.22 -28.68
CA ALA A 115 4.08 20.53 -27.27
C ALA A 115 3.11 21.59 -26.71
N ALA A 116 2.75 22.58 -27.54
CA ALA A 116 1.81 23.62 -27.19
C ALA A 116 0.38 23.11 -27.01
N GLU A 117 -0.07 22.18 -27.88
CA GLU A 117 -1.41 21.56 -27.77
C GLU A 117 -1.54 20.69 -26.53
N ILE A 118 -0.53 19.89 -26.21
CA ILE A 118 -0.51 19.07 -24.99
C ILE A 118 -0.64 19.98 -23.75
N VAL A 119 0.15 21.06 -23.69
CA VAL A 119 0.10 22.03 -22.59
C VAL A 119 -1.24 22.79 -22.53
N ALA A 120 -1.83 23.13 -23.68
CA ALA A 120 -3.15 23.75 -23.73
C ALA A 120 -4.24 22.79 -23.20
N ASN A 121 -4.19 21.52 -23.57
CA ASN A 121 -5.10 20.49 -23.06
C ASN A 121 -4.96 20.27 -21.55
N ILE A 122 -3.73 20.32 -21.03
CA ILE A 122 -3.47 20.33 -19.59
C ILE A 122 -4.16 21.52 -18.90
N GLY A 123 -4.07 22.72 -19.50
CA GLY A 123 -4.78 23.91 -19.01
C GLY A 123 -6.30 23.75 -19.00
N ASN A 124 -6.86 23.11 -20.03
CA ASN A 124 -8.29 22.80 -20.10
C ASN A 124 -8.71 21.80 -19.01
N GLN A 125 -7.92 20.74 -18.79
CA GLN A 125 -8.17 19.78 -17.70
C GLN A 125 -8.18 20.47 -16.34
N PHE A 126 -7.16 21.29 -16.06
CA PHE A 126 -7.09 22.05 -14.81
C PHE A 126 -8.30 22.96 -14.62
N THR A 127 -8.69 23.69 -15.67
CA THR A 127 -9.88 24.56 -15.66
C THR A 127 -11.15 23.75 -15.36
N GLY A 128 -11.33 22.60 -16.02
CA GLY A 128 -12.46 21.70 -15.79
C GLY A 128 -12.52 21.21 -14.34
N TRP A 129 -11.38 20.84 -13.75
CA TRP A 129 -11.31 20.45 -12.34
C TRP A 129 -11.65 21.60 -11.39
N CYS A 130 -11.16 22.81 -11.65
CA CYS A 130 -11.51 23.99 -10.86
C CYS A 130 -13.01 24.28 -10.91
N VAL A 131 -13.64 24.21 -12.09
CA VAL A 131 -15.08 24.39 -12.26
C VAL A 131 -15.86 23.31 -11.52
N GLY A 132 -15.48 22.03 -11.67
CA GLY A 132 -16.12 20.92 -10.97
C GLY A 132 -16.01 21.04 -9.45
N PHE A 133 -14.83 21.39 -8.95
CA PHE A 133 -14.61 21.63 -7.53
C PHE A 133 -15.45 22.81 -7.01
N HIS A 134 -15.49 23.91 -7.76
CA HIS A 134 -16.33 25.07 -7.42
C HIS A 134 -17.81 24.69 -7.34
N HIS A 135 -18.34 23.98 -8.34
CA HIS A 135 -19.73 23.50 -8.31
C HIS A 135 -20.01 22.61 -7.10
N GLN A 136 -19.10 21.70 -6.74
CA GLN A 136 -19.27 20.83 -5.59
C GLN A 136 -19.28 21.60 -4.26
N MET A 137 -18.39 22.59 -4.10
CA MET A 137 -18.32 23.42 -2.90
C MET A 137 -19.54 24.33 -2.71
N HIS A 138 -20.25 24.66 -3.79
CA HIS A 138 -21.44 25.52 -3.78
C HIS A 138 -22.76 24.75 -3.96
N ALA A 139 -22.72 23.42 -4.06
CA ALA A 139 -23.93 22.62 -4.21
C ALA A 139 -24.78 22.72 -2.93
N PRO A 140 -26.09 22.99 -3.02
CA PRO A 140 -27.00 23.06 -1.88
C PRO A 140 -27.33 21.65 -1.37
N SER A 141 -26.33 20.94 -0.84
CA SER A 141 -26.50 19.61 -0.25
C SER A 141 -26.07 19.64 1.22
N PRO A 142 -26.97 19.31 2.16
CA PRO A 142 -26.65 19.29 3.59
C PRO A 142 -25.61 18.23 3.99
N ASN A 143 -25.26 17.29 3.09
CA ASN A 143 -24.32 16.19 3.35
C ASN A 143 -22.99 16.31 2.56
N ALA A 144 -22.72 17.43 1.90
CA ALA A 144 -21.59 17.60 0.99
C ALA A 144 -20.48 18.52 1.55
N GLU A 145 -20.18 18.45 2.85
CA GLU A 145 -19.07 19.23 3.41
C GLU A 145 -17.73 18.59 3.04
N VAL A 146 -16.97 19.22 2.14
CA VAL A 146 -15.58 18.84 1.85
C VAL A 146 -14.66 19.60 2.80
N ARG A 147 -13.93 18.88 3.65
CA ARG A 147 -13.00 19.46 4.63
C ARG A 147 -11.57 18.99 4.38
N PHE A 148 -10.66 19.94 4.16
CA PHE A 148 -9.24 19.68 4.02
C PHE A 148 -8.52 19.83 5.35
N ARG A 149 -7.71 18.84 5.73
CA ARG A 149 -6.80 18.91 6.88
C ARG A 149 -5.38 18.66 6.39
N PHE A 150 -4.51 19.63 6.59
CA PHE A 150 -3.13 19.58 6.14
C PHE A 150 -2.21 19.31 7.32
N PHE A 151 -1.30 18.37 7.15
CA PHE A 151 -0.19 18.13 8.06
C PHE A 151 1.11 18.10 7.24
N GLY A 152 2.10 18.88 7.67
CA GLY A 152 3.44 18.88 7.07
C GLY A 152 4.45 18.39 8.10
N GLY A 153 4.95 17.17 7.93
CA GLY A 153 5.87 16.57 8.90
C GLY A 153 6.13 15.08 8.65
N ASN A 154 6.55 14.39 9.71
CA ASN A 154 6.86 12.96 9.72
C ASN A 154 5.58 12.11 9.65
N ALA A 155 5.43 11.33 8.57
CA ALA A 155 4.26 10.46 8.36
C ALA A 155 4.12 9.37 9.44
N MET A 156 5.22 8.78 9.90
CA MET A 156 5.20 7.77 10.98
C MET A 156 4.78 8.40 12.31
N GLY A 157 5.33 9.57 12.63
CA GLY A 157 4.96 10.35 13.82
C GLY A 157 3.48 10.70 13.83
N LEU A 158 2.93 11.18 12.70
CA LEU A 158 1.50 11.46 12.57
C LEU A 158 0.64 10.22 12.81
N CYS A 159 0.96 9.08 12.19
CA CYS A 159 0.16 7.86 12.34
C CYS A 159 0.19 7.35 13.79
N LYS A 160 1.37 7.37 14.43
CA LYS A 160 1.49 7.02 15.86
C LYS A 160 0.71 7.99 16.75
N ALA A 161 0.74 9.28 16.45
CA ALA A 161 0.00 10.30 17.20
C ALA A 161 -1.52 10.10 17.07
N LEU A 162 -2.03 9.89 15.85
CA LEU A 162 -3.44 9.57 15.60
C LEU A 162 -3.87 8.29 16.32
N LEU A 163 -3.04 7.24 16.29
CA LEU A 163 -3.31 5.98 16.98
C LEU A 163 -3.31 6.13 18.51
N SER A 164 -2.43 6.98 19.04
CA SER A 164 -2.40 7.29 20.46
C SER A 164 -3.69 8.00 20.89
N VAL A 165 -4.11 9.03 20.15
CA VAL A 165 -5.34 9.78 20.41
C VAL A 165 -6.59 8.91 20.24
N SER A 166 -6.61 8.02 19.25
CA SER A 166 -7.74 7.06 19.06
C SER A 166 -7.89 6.08 20.22
N ARG A 167 -6.83 5.89 21.02
CA ARG A 167 -6.81 5.07 22.23
C ARG A 167 -6.98 5.88 23.51
N GLY A 168 -7.36 7.16 23.40
CA GLY A 168 -7.66 8.03 24.54
C GLY A 168 -6.46 8.78 25.11
N ALA A 169 -5.32 8.83 24.40
CA ALA A 169 -4.22 9.68 24.79
C ALA A 169 -4.57 11.18 24.63
N PRO A 170 -3.90 12.08 25.38
CA PRO A 170 -4.08 13.52 25.22
C PRO A 170 -3.76 14.01 23.80
N LEU A 171 -4.37 15.12 23.38
CA LEU A 171 -4.11 15.75 22.08
C LEU A 171 -2.66 16.24 21.92
N ASN A 172 -1.98 16.54 23.03
CA ASN A 172 -0.55 16.83 23.07
C ASN A 172 0.21 15.51 23.16
N THR A 173 0.70 15.03 22.02
CA THR A 173 1.36 13.74 21.92
C THR A 173 2.86 13.83 22.16
N THR A 174 3.50 12.68 22.37
CA THR A 174 4.96 12.54 22.50
C THR A 174 5.67 12.32 21.17
N GLU A 175 4.91 12.21 20.08
CA GLU A 175 5.43 11.90 18.75
C GLU A 175 6.01 13.15 18.09
N HIS A 176 7.16 12.99 17.46
CA HIS A 176 7.84 14.10 16.78
C HIS A 176 7.16 14.47 15.47
N ALA A 177 7.01 15.78 15.26
CA ALA A 177 6.46 16.32 14.02
C ALA A 177 7.48 16.29 12.87
N ASP A 178 8.78 16.25 13.15
CA ASP A 178 9.84 16.32 12.15
C ASP A 178 11.00 15.36 12.49
N VAL A 179 11.68 14.86 11.46
CA VAL A 179 12.90 14.05 11.60
C VAL A 179 14.07 14.88 12.13
N TRP A 180 14.13 16.18 11.81
CA TRP A 180 15.24 17.08 12.20
C TRP A 180 14.84 18.12 13.26
N GLY A 181 13.75 17.89 13.98
CA GLY A 181 13.21 18.81 14.97
C GLY A 181 12.64 18.12 16.20
N ALA A 182 12.74 18.77 17.35
CA ALA A 182 12.27 18.25 18.63
C ALA A 182 10.79 18.56 18.87
N THR A 183 10.15 19.42 18.07
CA THR A 183 8.73 19.75 18.19
C THR A 183 7.86 18.48 18.10
N THR A 184 6.90 18.34 19.03
CA THR A 184 5.93 17.23 19.04
C THR A 184 4.59 17.61 18.41
N ILE A 185 3.81 16.61 18.03
CA ILE A 185 2.51 16.78 17.40
C ILE A 185 1.45 17.10 18.46
N SER A 186 0.74 18.20 18.25
CA SER A 186 -0.44 18.61 19.01
C SER A 186 -1.63 18.72 18.07
N PHE A 187 -2.74 18.07 18.42
CA PHE A 187 -3.99 18.17 17.66
C PHE A 187 -4.87 19.31 18.19
N VAL A 188 -5.64 19.91 17.28
CA VAL A 188 -6.65 20.92 17.61
C VAL A 188 -7.90 20.27 18.23
N ASP A 189 -8.76 21.09 18.85
CA ASP A 189 -9.91 20.61 19.65
C ASP A 189 -10.94 19.79 18.87
N ASP A 190 -10.95 19.82 17.53
CA ASP A 190 -11.87 18.99 16.75
C ASP A 190 -11.54 17.49 16.84
N TYR A 191 -10.37 17.11 17.37
CA TYR A 191 -9.99 15.73 17.68
C TYR A 191 -10.47 15.25 19.08
N GLN A 192 -11.09 16.12 19.87
CA GLN A 192 -11.71 15.69 21.13
C GLN A 192 -12.94 14.82 20.85
N TRP A 193 -13.15 13.79 21.68
CA TRP A 193 -14.25 12.83 21.51
C TRP A 193 -15.65 13.47 21.62
N ASN A 194 -15.77 14.63 22.26
CA ASN A 194 -16.99 15.40 22.46
C ASN A 194 -17.14 16.58 21.48
N SER A 195 -16.28 16.69 20.45
CA SER A 195 -16.41 17.70 19.41
C SER A 195 -17.72 17.55 18.65
N LEU A 196 -18.38 18.66 18.33
CA LEU A 196 -19.60 18.68 17.51
C LEU A 196 -19.36 18.16 16.08
N THR A 197 -18.13 18.32 15.58
CA THR A 197 -17.69 17.79 14.28
C THR A 197 -16.33 17.09 14.45
N PRO A 198 -16.31 15.86 14.98
CA PRO A 198 -15.07 15.21 15.33
C PRO A 198 -14.23 14.91 14.08
N ALA A 199 -12.93 15.15 14.16
CA ALA A 199 -11.98 14.75 13.14
C ALA A 199 -11.86 13.21 13.10
N PRO A 200 -11.68 12.61 11.90
CA PRO A 200 -11.57 11.17 11.80
C PRO A 200 -10.26 10.68 12.43
N LEU A 201 -10.38 9.66 13.27
CA LEU A 201 -9.27 8.87 13.82
C LEU A 201 -9.17 7.48 13.19
N SER A 202 -10.09 7.17 12.26
CA SER A 202 -10.08 5.99 11.40
C SER A 202 -10.49 6.39 9.99
N PHE A 203 -9.93 5.72 8.99
CA PHE A 203 -10.04 6.11 7.58
C PHE A 203 -10.50 4.95 6.71
N ASN A 204 -11.40 5.20 5.76
CA ASN A 204 -11.77 4.21 4.76
C ASN A 204 -10.68 4.05 3.69
N VAL A 205 -9.98 5.13 3.34
CA VAL A 205 -8.92 5.08 2.34
C VAL A 205 -7.66 5.71 2.92
N ILE A 206 -6.56 4.96 2.85
CA ILE A 206 -5.22 5.45 3.16
C ILE A 206 -4.37 5.24 1.91
N ASP A 207 -3.89 6.31 1.29
CA ASP A 207 -2.93 6.25 0.18
C ASP A 207 -1.59 6.77 0.66
N THR A 208 -0.56 5.92 0.58
CA THR A 208 0.79 6.24 1.06
C THR A 208 1.73 6.66 -0.06
N SER A 209 1.25 6.73 -1.30
CA SER A 209 2.07 6.93 -2.49
C SER A 209 3.29 6.00 -2.47
N ASN A 210 4.47 6.51 -2.83
CA ASN A 210 5.73 5.78 -2.81
C ASN A 210 6.47 5.86 -1.46
N LEU A 211 5.80 6.17 -0.33
CA LEU A 211 6.46 6.23 0.98
C LEU A 211 7.13 4.90 1.37
N ALA A 212 6.65 3.77 0.83
CA ALA A 212 7.24 2.46 1.09
C ALA A 212 8.71 2.38 0.68
N ASP A 213 9.11 3.13 -0.37
CA ASP A 213 10.50 3.24 -0.84
C ASP A 213 11.40 4.03 0.11
N HIS A 214 10.81 4.76 1.06
CA HIS A 214 11.52 5.67 1.95
C HIS A 214 11.55 5.19 3.39
N ILE A 215 10.45 4.58 3.86
CA ILE A 215 10.32 4.12 5.25
C ILE A 215 10.05 2.61 5.36
N GLY A 216 9.94 1.88 4.26
CA GLY A 216 9.72 0.43 4.24
C GLY A 216 8.25 0.01 4.39
N TYR A 217 7.88 -1.09 3.72
CA TYR A 217 6.51 -1.62 3.72
C TYR A 217 6.04 -2.03 5.13
N LEU A 218 6.86 -2.76 5.88
CA LEU A 218 6.47 -3.24 7.20
C LEU A 218 6.14 -2.08 8.15
N ASN A 219 6.98 -1.04 8.18
CA ASN A 219 6.74 0.15 8.99
C ASN A 219 5.42 0.83 8.62
N ILE A 220 5.10 0.97 7.32
CA ILE A 220 3.82 1.53 6.86
C ILE A 220 2.64 0.68 7.33
N LEU A 221 2.73 -0.63 7.15
CA LEU A 221 1.64 -1.54 7.50
C LEU A 221 1.36 -1.53 9.01
N LEU A 222 2.40 -1.52 9.84
CA LEU A 222 2.28 -1.49 11.30
C LEU A 222 1.59 -0.22 11.81
N ILE A 223 1.86 0.94 11.21
CA ILE A 223 1.31 2.23 11.67
C ILE A 223 -0.03 2.58 11.02
N THR A 224 -0.33 2.09 9.82
CA THR A 224 -1.56 2.45 9.07
C THR A 224 -2.68 1.42 9.18
N ALA A 225 -2.36 0.12 9.30
CA ALA A 225 -3.39 -0.91 9.42
C ALA A 225 -4.33 -0.72 10.63
N PRO A 226 -3.87 -0.21 11.80
CA PRO A 226 -4.77 0.12 12.91
C PRO A 226 -5.66 1.35 12.66
N LEU A 227 -5.26 2.26 11.78
CA LEU A 227 -6.03 3.46 11.41
C LEU A 227 -7.04 3.17 10.30
N LEU A 228 -6.85 2.09 9.54
CA LEU A 228 -7.76 1.68 8.48
C LEU A 228 -9.07 1.12 9.08
N GLY A 229 -10.21 1.63 8.59
CA GLY A 229 -11.52 1.06 8.89
C GLY A 229 -11.62 -0.39 8.42
N ARG A 230 -12.60 -1.14 8.95
CA ARG A 230 -12.84 -2.55 8.59
C ARG A 230 -14.11 -2.77 7.78
N GLY A 231 -14.70 -1.69 7.29
CA GLY A 231 -15.81 -1.75 6.35
C GLY A 231 -15.39 -2.30 4.99
N LEU A 232 -16.36 -2.78 4.21
CA LEU A 232 -16.14 -3.25 2.84
C LEU A 232 -15.36 -2.27 1.95
N PRO A 233 -15.62 -0.94 1.94
CA PRO A 233 -14.88 -0.04 1.05
C PRO A 233 -13.45 0.24 1.51
N ALA A 234 -13.04 -0.26 2.68
CA ALA A 234 -11.77 0.13 3.25
C ALA A 234 -10.57 -0.44 2.45
N ALA A 235 -9.60 0.43 2.14
CA ALA A 235 -8.41 0.08 1.38
C ALA A 235 -7.19 0.89 1.84
N LEU A 236 -6.06 0.21 2.01
CA LEU A 236 -4.74 0.84 2.15
C LEU A 236 -3.97 0.64 0.84
N PHE A 237 -3.52 1.72 0.22
CA PHE A 237 -2.72 1.71 -1.00
C PHE A 237 -1.25 1.98 -0.68
N THR A 238 -0.39 1.06 -1.12
CA THR A 238 1.07 1.22 -1.03
C THR A 238 1.70 1.08 -2.41
N HIS A 239 2.53 2.04 -2.79
CA HIS A 239 3.25 2.03 -4.06
C HIS A 239 4.74 1.88 -3.82
N SER A 240 5.44 1.25 -4.78
CA SER A 240 6.90 1.27 -4.86
C SER A 240 7.34 1.61 -6.27
N LEU A 241 8.44 2.34 -6.39
CA LEU A 241 9.13 2.62 -7.64
C LEU A 241 10.49 1.93 -7.73
N ILE A 242 10.90 1.18 -6.71
CA ILE A 242 12.21 0.52 -6.64
C ILE A 242 12.10 -0.86 -7.29
N SER A 243 12.80 -1.07 -8.40
CA SER A 243 13.02 -2.42 -8.95
C SER A 243 14.25 -3.02 -8.28
N SER A 244 14.11 -4.08 -7.50
CA SER A 244 15.23 -4.95 -7.18
C SER A 244 15.45 -5.89 -8.37
N ILE A 245 16.66 -5.84 -8.94
CA ILE A 245 17.12 -6.80 -9.94
C ILE A 245 18.04 -7.77 -9.23
N ASN A 246 17.60 -9.02 -9.09
CA ASN A 246 18.55 -10.11 -8.92
C ASN A 246 19.25 -10.29 -10.27
N GLY A 247 20.55 -10.64 -10.29
CA GLY A 247 21.46 -10.65 -11.45
C GLY A 247 21.03 -11.39 -12.74
N ARG A 248 19.76 -11.77 -12.87
CA ARG A 248 19.05 -12.32 -14.04
C ARG A 248 18.14 -11.32 -14.78
N HIS A 249 18.15 -10.01 -14.48
CA HIS A 249 17.23 -9.02 -15.08
C HIS A 249 15.74 -9.27 -14.79
N GLU A 250 15.42 -9.94 -13.68
CA GLU A 250 14.04 -10.24 -13.28
C GLU A 250 13.59 -9.30 -12.15
N HIS A 251 12.38 -8.74 -12.28
CA HIS A 251 11.75 -7.89 -11.26
C HIS A 251 11.32 -8.74 -10.07
N VAL A 252 11.89 -8.48 -8.89
CA VAL A 252 11.42 -9.06 -7.62
C VAL A 252 10.33 -8.17 -7.04
N SER A 253 9.21 -8.77 -6.62
CA SER A 253 8.11 -7.97 -6.08
C SER A 253 8.49 -7.32 -4.76
N ALA A 254 8.04 -6.08 -4.56
CA ALA A 254 8.20 -5.36 -3.32
C ALA A 254 7.51 -6.06 -2.13
N LEU A 255 6.47 -6.87 -2.38
CA LEU A 255 5.85 -7.71 -1.33
C LEU A 255 6.79 -8.80 -0.79
N ASP A 256 7.72 -9.30 -1.61
CA ASP A 256 8.69 -10.33 -1.20
C ASP A 256 9.83 -9.71 -0.39
N MET A 257 10.00 -8.39 -0.48
CA MET A 257 11.01 -7.60 0.23
C MET A 257 10.55 -7.12 1.62
N ILE A 258 9.33 -7.46 2.06
CA ILE A 258 8.79 -7.03 3.37
C ILE A 258 9.61 -7.61 4.53
N GLY A 259 10.16 -8.82 4.37
CA GLY A 259 10.91 -9.54 5.40
C GLY A 259 10.04 -10.31 6.40
N VAL A 260 8.73 -10.42 6.14
CA VAL A 260 7.77 -11.19 6.94
C VAL A 260 6.90 -12.02 6.00
N ASP A 261 6.64 -13.28 6.36
CA ASP A 261 5.71 -14.16 5.64
C ASP A 261 4.30 -13.52 5.55
N LEU A 262 3.78 -13.36 4.33
CA LEU A 262 2.51 -12.67 4.07
C LEU A 262 1.29 -13.31 4.77
N PRO A 263 1.11 -14.65 4.77
CA PRO A 263 0.06 -15.30 5.57
C PRO A 263 0.14 -14.96 7.07
N PHE A 264 1.35 -14.93 7.64
CA PHE A 264 1.52 -14.53 9.04
C PHE A 264 1.21 -13.05 9.25
N LEU A 265 1.71 -12.18 8.38
CA LEU A 265 1.44 -10.75 8.45
C LEU A 265 -0.06 -10.45 8.35
N SER A 266 -0.79 -11.17 7.48
CA SER A 266 -2.24 -11.07 7.40
C SER A 266 -2.94 -11.56 8.67
N THR A 267 -2.43 -12.62 9.29
CA THR A 267 -2.94 -13.11 10.58
C THR A 267 -2.86 -12.01 11.64
N VAL A 268 -1.74 -11.30 11.71
CA VAL A 268 -1.50 -10.25 12.71
C VAL A 268 -2.28 -8.96 12.40
N LEU A 269 -2.32 -8.51 11.14
CA LEU A 269 -2.88 -7.21 10.76
C LEU A 269 -4.35 -7.27 10.29
N GLY A 270 -4.83 -8.46 9.92
CA GLY A 270 -6.13 -8.68 9.31
C GLY A 270 -6.25 -8.05 7.90
N LEU A 271 -5.13 -7.91 7.19
CA LEU A 271 -5.08 -7.33 5.84
C LEU A 271 -4.31 -8.24 4.88
N VAL A 272 -4.88 -8.45 3.70
CA VAL A 272 -4.27 -9.21 2.60
C VAL A 272 -4.11 -8.30 1.39
N PRO A 273 -2.98 -8.37 0.66
CA PRO A 273 -2.89 -7.76 -0.67
C PRO A 273 -3.94 -8.35 -1.60
N GLU A 274 -4.73 -7.50 -2.26
CA GLU A 274 -5.84 -7.88 -3.15
C GLU A 274 -5.42 -8.92 -4.20
N ARG A 275 -4.24 -8.73 -4.78
CA ARG A 275 -3.59 -9.64 -5.73
C ARG A 275 -3.31 -11.06 -5.23
N LYS A 276 -3.26 -11.30 -3.92
CA LYS A 276 -3.03 -12.64 -3.37
C LYS A 276 -4.31 -13.45 -3.26
N TYR A 277 -5.49 -12.81 -3.28
CA TYR A 277 -6.78 -13.51 -3.18
C TYR A 277 -7.73 -13.29 -4.37
N SER A 278 -7.50 -12.27 -5.20
CA SER A 278 -8.16 -12.13 -6.51
C SER A 278 -7.22 -12.57 -7.63
N ALA A 279 -7.73 -13.40 -8.55
CA ALA A 279 -7.00 -13.83 -9.76
C ALA A 279 -7.04 -12.77 -10.88
N PHE A 280 -7.47 -11.54 -10.56
CA PHE A 280 -7.76 -10.48 -11.52
C PHE A 280 -7.32 -9.12 -10.99
N THR A 281 -6.84 -8.25 -11.87
CA THR A 281 -6.68 -6.82 -11.60
C THR A 281 -7.34 -6.01 -12.71
N SER A 282 -7.90 -4.86 -12.36
CA SER A 282 -8.43 -3.87 -13.32
C SER A 282 -7.40 -2.80 -13.71
N GLN A 283 -6.15 -2.93 -13.22
CA GLN A 283 -5.05 -2.00 -13.49
C GLN A 283 -4.05 -2.65 -14.46
N SER A 284 -3.69 -1.92 -15.52
CA SER A 284 -2.71 -2.36 -16.51
C SER A 284 -1.28 -2.17 -16.04
N MET A 285 -0.43 -3.15 -16.35
CA MET A 285 1.02 -3.08 -16.19
C MET A 285 1.74 -2.73 -17.50
N SER A 286 1.02 -2.64 -18.63
CA SER A 286 1.59 -2.35 -19.95
C SER A 286 2.49 -1.10 -19.98
N PRO A 287 2.18 0.02 -19.28
CA PRO A 287 3.08 1.17 -19.24
C PRO A 287 4.43 0.86 -18.59
N GLU A 288 4.46 0.05 -17.53
CA GLU A 288 5.71 -0.35 -16.86
C GLU A 288 6.50 -1.36 -17.67
N LEU A 289 5.83 -2.31 -18.33
CA LEU A 289 6.47 -3.25 -19.26
C LEU A 289 7.09 -2.52 -20.46
N PHE A 290 6.43 -1.50 -20.98
CA PHE A 290 7.01 -0.65 -22.01
C PHE A 290 8.21 0.14 -21.48
N LEU A 291 8.08 0.77 -20.31
CA LEU A 291 9.16 1.55 -19.69
C LEU A 291 10.38 0.69 -19.34
N SER A 292 10.19 -0.56 -18.94
CA SER A 292 11.27 -1.49 -18.65
C SER A 292 12.03 -1.87 -19.94
N ALA A 293 11.32 -2.12 -21.04
CA ALA A 293 11.92 -2.37 -22.36
C ALA A 293 12.61 -1.12 -22.94
N PHE A 294 12.07 0.07 -22.69
CA PHE A 294 12.58 1.34 -23.21
C PHE A 294 13.88 1.80 -22.50
N ARG A 295 14.12 1.38 -21.26
CA ARG A 295 15.29 1.78 -20.47
C ARG A 295 16.46 0.83 -20.67
N GLN A 296 17.55 1.33 -21.21
CA GLN A 296 18.87 0.66 -21.18
C GLN A 296 19.74 1.34 -20.12
N GLY A 297 19.93 0.73 -18.94
CA GLY A 297 20.81 1.28 -17.91
C GLY A 297 20.58 0.71 -16.50
N PRO A 298 21.49 0.94 -15.55
CA PRO A 298 21.51 0.28 -14.24
C PRO A 298 20.42 0.73 -13.25
N SER A 299 19.73 1.86 -13.49
CA SER A 299 18.63 2.32 -12.64
C SER A 299 17.27 1.91 -13.22
N HIS A 300 16.71 0.82 -12.73
CA HIS A 300 15.37 0.38 -13.11
C HIS A 300 14.37 0.85 -12.04
N GLN A 301 13.46 1.76 -12.42
CA GLN A 301 12.23 1.97 -11.64
C GLN A 301 11.13 1.10 -12.21
N PHE A 302 10.36 0.47 -11.35
CA PHE A 302 9.16 -0.28 -11.71
C PHE A 302 8.05 0.11 -10.74
N LEU A 303 6.93 0.63 -11.25
CA LEU A 303 5.81 1.02 -10.41
C LEU A 303 5.02 -0.24 -10.01
N GLU A 304 5.11 -0.61 -8.75
CA GLU A 304 4.28 -1.66 -8.16
C GLU A 304 3.16 -1.01 -7.31
N LEU A 305 1.91 -1.33 -7.61
CA LEU A 305 0.73 -0.85 -6.89
C LEU A 305 0.12 -2.00 -6.07
N ASN A 306 -0.05 -1.79 -4.76
CA ASN A 306 -0.63 -2.78 -3.87
C ASN A 306 -1.83 -2.20 -3.11
N SER A 307 -2.98 -2.86 -3.24
CA SER A 307 -4.21 -2.61 -2.49
C SER A 307 -4.31 -3.63 -1.36
N TRP A 308 -4.36 -3.18 -0.11
CA TRP A 308 -4.46 -4.02 1.09
C TRP A 308 -5.87 -3.90 1.67
N ARG A 309 -6.54 -5.04 1.86
CA ARG A 309 -7.94 -5.11 2.29
C ARG A 309 -8.18 -6.19 3.34
N ALA A 310 -9.23 -5.99 4.11
CA ALA A 310 -9.82 -7.04 4.94
C ALA A 310 -10.50 -8.08 4.02
N ILE A 311 -9.95 -9.30 3.99
CA ILE A 311 -10.39 -10.33 3.02
C ILE A 311 -11.87 -10.76 3.20
N ASN A 312 -12.41 -10.67 4.41
CA ASN A 312 -13.80 -11.02 4.74
C ASN A 312 -14.63 -9.79 5.17
N GLY A 313 -14.19 -8.57 4.80
CA GLY A 313 -14.93 -7.33 5.03
C GLY A 313 -15.26 -7.09 6.51
N ALA A 314 -16.54 -6.82 6.80
CA ALA A 314 -17.03 -6.56 8.15
C ALA A 314 -16.86 -7.74 9.13
N HIS A 315 -16.64 -8.96 8.62
CA HIS A 315 -16.38 -10.15 9.44
C HIS A 315 -14.90 -10.33 9.77
N THR A 316 -14.00 -9.51 9.19
CA THR A 316 -12.58 -9.56 9.49
C THR A 316 -12.28 -8.74 10.75
N PRO A 317 -11.74 -9.37 11.82
CA PRO A 317 -11.28 -8.65 12.99
C PRO A 317 -10.03 -7.80 12.66
N ALA A 318 -9.64 -6.89 13.56
CA ALA A 318 -8.39 -6.13 13.46
C ALA A 318 -7.16 -7.01 13.78
N GLY A 319 -7.03 -8.15 13.09
CA GLY A 319 -6.10 -9.24 13.38
C GLY A 319 -6.80 -10.45 14.02
N TYR A 320 -6.27 -11.64 13.77
CA TYR A 320 -6.79 -12.90 14.25
C TYR A 320 -6.05 -13.33 15.51
N PHE A 321 -6.80 -13.70 16.56
CA PHE A 321 -6.19 -14.36 17.72
C PHE A 321 -5.72 -15.75 17.32
N PHE A 322 -4.49 -16.09 17.69
CA PHE A 322 -3.89 -17.34 17.27
C PHE A 322 -3.07 -18.03 18.37
N ASP A 323 -2.89 -19.33 18.20
CA ASP A 323 -2.04 -20.17 19.05
C ASP A 323 -1.13 -21.05 18.19
N CYS A 324 0.05 -21.34 18.73
CA CYS A 324 1.04 -22.25 18.19
C CYS A 324 2.08 -22.55 19.27
N ASP A 325 2.88 -23.60 19.05
CA ASP A 325 3.93 -23.97 20.00
C ASP A 325 4.89 -22.78 20.24
N PRO A 326 5.16 -22.40 21.51
CA PRO A 326 6.00 -21.25 21.83
C PRO A 326 7.43 -21.33 21.27
N GLN A 327 8.02 -22.52 21.18
CA GLN A 327 9.37 -22.68 20.63
C GLN A 327 9.36 -22.48 19.12
N ASN A 328 8.34 -23.01 18.43
CA ASN A 328 8.15 -22.77 17.00
C ASN A 328 7.91 -21.29 16.70
N LEU A 329 7.10 -20.60 17.52
CA LEU A 329 6.91 -19.15 17.38
C LEU A 329 8.22 -18.39 17.62
N GLY A 330 8.96 -18.72 18.69
CA GLY A 330 10.24 -18.10 19.00
C GLY A 330 11.26 -18.28 17.87
N ALA A 331 11.39 -19.48 17.32
CA ALA A 331 12.26 -19.77 16.17
C ALA A 331 11.83 -18.98 14.93
N PHE A 332 10.54 -18.87 14.70
CA PHE A 332 10.00 -18.11 13.58
C PHE A 332 10.22 -16.60 13.73
N LEU A 333 9.94 -16.02 14.90
CA LEU A 333 10.24 -14.60 15.18
C LEU A 333 11.72 -14.28 15.05
N PHE A 334 12.60 -15.20 15.47
CA PHE A 334 14.04 -15.07 15.27
C PHE A 334 14.43 -15.12 13.77
N SER A 335 13.81 -16.00 12.97
CA SER A 335 14.05 -16.01 11.52
C SER A 335 13.59 -14.71 10.83
N ILE A 336 12.46 -14.14 11.25
CA ILE A 336 11.99 -12.83 10.79
C ILE A 336 13.01 -11.75 11.18
N TYR A 337 13.50 -11.76 12.41
CA TYR A 337 14.53 -10.83 12.87
C TYR A 337 15.76 -10.86 11.96
N LEU A 338 16.30 -12.05 11.66
CA LEU A 338 17.43 -12.20 10.76
C LEU A 338 17.14 -11.65 9.35
N GLN A 339 15.92 -11.87 8.84
CA GLN A 339 15.51 -11.37 7.53
C GLN A 339 15.39 -9.84 7.48
N LEU A 340 14.86 -9.22 8.53
CA LEU A 340 14.70 -7.75 8.62
C LEU A 340 16.05 -7.02 8.65
N PHE A 341 17.11 -7.68 9.13
CA PHE A 341 18.44 -7.11 9.34
C PHE A 341 19.52 -7.84 8.53
N GLN A 342 19.13 -8.52 7.44
CA GLN A 342 20.03 -9.30 6.59
C GLN A 342 21.19 -8.49 6.00
N ASP A 343 21.04 -7.16 5.90
CA ASP A 343 22.06 -6.21 5.44
C ASP A 343 23.22 -6.04 6.45
N GLU A 344 23.07 -6.53 7.68
CA GLU A 344 24.12 -6.61 8.70
C GLU A 344 24.98 -7.89 8.58
N SER A 345 24.73 -8.73 7.57
CA SER A 345 25.49 -9.96 7.28
C SER A 345 26.68 -9.74 6.33
N PHE A 346 27.57 -10.74 6.20
CA PHE A 346 28.81 -10.69 5.39
C PHE A 346 28.60 -10.65 3.85
N SER A 347 27.40 -10.38 3.35
CA SER A 347 27.05 -10.56 1.94
C SER A 347 27.62 -9.44 1.04
N ILE A 348 28.88 -9.63 0.65
CA ILE A 348 29.56 -8.86 -0.41
C ILE A 348 28.91 -9.24 -1.75
N GLY A 349 27.89 -8.48 -2.17
CA GLY A 349 27.25 -8.67 -3.48
C GLY A 349 25.79 -8.23 -3.58
N GLY A 350 25.14 -7.85 -2.48
CA GLY A 350 23.76 -7.33 -2.51
C GLY A 350 23.67 -5.92 -3.09
N VAL A 351 22.63 -5.66 -3.87
CA VAL A 351 22.25 -4.29 -4.28
C VAL A 351 22.00 -3.47 -3.02
N ALA A 352 22.59 -2.28 -2.92
CA ALA A 352 22.44 -1.39 -1.77
C ALA A 352 20.95 -1.04 -1.55
N CYS A 353 20.31 -1.70 -0.59
CA CYS A 353 18.99 -1.33 -0.12
C CYS A 353 19.13 -0.31 1.03
N LEU A 354 18.18 0.62 1.15
CA LEU A 354 18.08 1.45 2.33
C LEU A 354 17.66 0.55 3.50
N GLY A 355 18.44 0.56 4.59
CA GLY A 355 18.03 -0.09 5.85
C GLY A 355 16.84 0.65 6.45
N HIS A 356 15.62 0.26 6.04
CA HIS A 356 14.37 0.88 6.51
C HIS A 356 13.95 0.40 7.90
N TYR A 357 14.41 -0.80 8.28
CA TYR A 357 14.00 -1.45 9.51
C TYR A 357 15.03 -1.22 10.61
N THR A 358 14.53 -0.89 11.79
CA THR A 358 15.33 -0.71 13.01
C THR A 358 14.86 -1.71 14.05
N ARG A 359 15.56 -1.80 15.20
CA ARG A 359 15.08 -2.66 16.29
C ARG A 359 13.71 -2.22 16.82
N ASP A 360 13.37 -0.92 16.73
CA ASP A 360 12.03 -0.41 17.00
C ASP A 360 10.95 -0.98 16.06
N THR A 361 11.29 -1.23 14.78
CA THR A 361 10.40 -1.92 13.83
C THR A 361 10.06 -3.33 14.34
N PHE A 362 11.07 -4.09 14.76
CA PHE A 362 10.85 -5.44 15.29
C PHE A 362 10.06 -5.42 16.61
N VAL A 363 10.35 -4.48 17.52
CA VAL A 363 9.59 -4.30 18.76
C VAL A 363 8.12 -4.00 18.46
N CYS A 364 7.85 -3.07 17.52
CA CYS A 364 6.49 -2.73 17.13
C CYS A 364 5.74 -3.93 16.50
N PHE A 365 6.42 -4.68 15.63
CA PHE A 365 5.88 -5.92 15.06
C PHE A 365 5.59 -6.96 16.16
N ALA A 366 6.52 -7.20 17.07
CA ALA A 366 6.38 -8.14 18.17
C ALA A 366 5.24 -7.75 19.13
N SER A 367 4.99 -6.45 19.36
CA SER A 367 3.80 -5.97 20.06
C SER A 367 2.51 -6.39 19.36
N CYS A 368 2.42 -6.19 18.04
CA CYS A 368 1.24 -6.65 17.28
C CYS A 368 1.06 -8.18 17.36
N VAL A 369 2.15 -8.95 17.35
CA VAL A 369 2.10 -10.40 17.52
C VAL A 369 1.61 -10.78 18.92
N LYS A 370 2.18 -10.18 19.98
CA LYS A 370 1.80 -10.45 21.37
C LYS A 370 0.33 -10.15 21.64
N ASP A 371 -0.19 -9.05 21.08
CA ASP A 371 -1.59 -8.64 21.23
C ASP A 371 -2.60 -9.64 20.63
N ARG A 372 -2.12 -10.63 19.88
CA ARG A 372 -2.93 -11.65 19.19
C ARG A 372 -2.56 -13.08 19.58
N TYR A 373 -1.38 -13.31 20.12
CA TYR A 373 -0.91 -14.63 20.52
C TYR A 373 -1.49 -15.06 21.87
N LEU A 374 -2.07 -16.25 21.93
CA LEU A 374 -2.71 -16.80 23.14
C LEU A 374 -1.83 -17.81 23.89
N GLY A 375 -0.71 -18.23 23.32
CA GLY A 375 0.20 -19.18 23.95
C GLY A 375 1.17 -18.51 24.95
N LYS A 376 2.21 -19.26 25.35
CA LYS A 376 3.18 -18.80 26.37
C LYS A 376 4.20 -17.83 25.77
N TRP A 377 3.86 -16.55 25.72
CA TRP A 377 4.70 -15.48 25.15
C TRP A 377 6.12 -15.46 25.71
N ASP A 378 6.28 -15.56 27.03
CA ASP A 378 7.60 -15.48 27.67
C ASP A 378 8.55 -16.58 27.17
N ALA A 379 8.04 -17.80 26.95
CA ALA A 379 8.84 -18.90 26.43
C ALA A 379 9.29 -18.65 24.96
N ALA A 380 8.42 -18.05 24.14
CA ALA A 380 8.77 -17.70 22.76
C ALA A 380 9.84 -16.59 22.72
N MET A 381 9.70 -15.56 23.58
CA MET A 381 10.68 -14.48 23.66
C MET A 381 12.01 -14.90 24.29
N ASP A 382 11.99 -15.79 25.28
CA ASP A 382 13.22 -16.39 25.82
C ASP A 382 14.00 -17.13 24.72
N TYR A 383 13.31 -17.85 23.84
CA TYR A 383 13.95 -18.48 22.68
C TYR A 383 14.59 -17.45 21.75
N VAL A 384 13.88 -16.36 21.42
CA VAL A 384 14.42 -15.27 20.59
C VAL A 384 15.68 -14.69 21.23
N LEU A 385 15.62 -14.32 22.51
CA LEU A 385 16.74 -13.69 23.24
C LEU A 385 17.94 -14.63 23.38
N ASN A 386 17.72 -15.93 23.60
CA ASN A 386 18.79 -16.92 23.65
C ASN A 386 19.41 -17.17 22.28
N SER A 387 18.57 -17.21 21.22
CA SER A 387 19.03 -17.34 19.83
C SER A 387 19.87 -16.13 19.40
N LEU A 388 19.48 -14.91 19.77
CA LEU A 388 20.25 -13.70 19.50
C LEU A 388 21.65 -13.74 20.15
N LYS A 389 21.75 -14.21 21.39
CA LYS A 389 23.05 -14.35 22.08
C LYS A 389 23.95 -15.40 21.44
N ALA A 390 23.36 -16.42 20.82
CA ALA A 390 24.08 -17.51 20.16
C ALA A 390 24.37 -17.21 18.68
N ASP A 391 23.73 -16.19 18.10
CA ASP A 391 23.83 -15.86 16.69
C ASP A 391 25.26 -15.48 16.29
N LYS A 392 25.61 -15.86 15.07
CA LYS A 392 26.86 -15.49 14.40
C LYS A 392 26.64 -15.03 12.96
N THR A 393 25.38 -14.91 12.53
CA THR A 393 25.03 -14.58 11.15
C THR A 393 25.06 -13.06 10.93
N LEU A 394 24.56 -12.28 11.90
CA LEU A 394 24.62 -10.83 11.89
C LEU A 394 25.87 -10.34 12.62
N MET A 395 26.73 -9.56 11.94
CA MET A 395 28.06 -9.23 12.46
C MET A 395 28.04 -8.27 13.66
N VAL A 396 27.07 -7.36 13.69
CA VAL A 396 27.00 -6.24 14.64
C VAL A 396 25.79 -6.32 15.58
N ASP A 397 25.04 -7.42 15.54
CA ASP A 397 23.76 -7.53 16.24
C ASP A 397 23.86 -7.36 17.76
N LEU A 398 24.89 -7.97 18.37
CA LEU A 398 25.15 -7.83 19.81
C LEU A 398 25.38 -6.37 20.25
N MET A 399 25.77 -5.48 19.32
CA MET A 399 25.94 -4.06 19.59
C MET A 399 24.59 -3.34 19.73
N TYR A 400 23.54 -3.83 19.06
CA TYR A 400 22.16 -3.32 19.18
C TYR A 400 21.36 -4.00 20.30
N TYR A 401 21.91 -5.02 20.95
CA TYR A 401 21.20 -5.81 21.97
C TYR A 401 20.61 -4.95 23.10
N GLN A 402 21.30 -3.89 23.53
CA GLN A 402 20.77 -3.00 24.58
C GLN A 402 19.61 -2.15 24.09
N GLU A 403 19.64 -1.64 22.86
CA GLU A 403 18.51 -0.93 22.24
C GLU A 403 17.30 -1.85 22.13
N LEU A 404 17.49 -3.06 21.58
CA LEU A 404 16.42 -4.06 21.46
C LEU A 404 15.83 -4.43 22.83
N SER A 405 16.68 -4.80 23.79
CA SER A 405 16.25 -5.21 25.14
C SER A 405 15.48 -4.08 25.84
N HIS A 406 15.91 -2.84 25.66
CA HIS A 406 15.25 -1.67 26.20
C HIS A 406 13.88 -1.45 25.57
N GLY A 407 13.79 -1.49 24.23
CA GLY A 407 12.53 -1.40 23.50
C GLY A 407 11.54 -2.50 23.89
N LEU A 408 12.00 -3.75 24.01
CA LEU A 408 11.18 -4.88 24.48
C LEU A 408 10.66 -4.64 25.90
N LYS A 409 11.48 -4.11 26.80
CA LYS A 409 11.05 -3.80 28.18
C LYS A 409 10.04 -2.67 28.22
N LEU A 410 10.25 -1.59 27.47
CA LEU A 410 9.33 -0.45 27.40
C LEU A 410 7.97 -0.84 26.79
N ALA A 411 7.98 -1.71 25.78
CA ALA A 411 6.77 -2.26 25.18
C ALA A 411 6.10 -3.36 26.04
N GLY A 412 6.66 -3.71 27.20
CA GLY A 412 6.15 -4.78 28.06
C GLY A 412 6.23 -6.17 27.41
N LEU A 413 7.13 -6.37 26.47
CA LEU A 413 7.32 -7.63 25.73
C LEU A 413 8.26 -8.60 26.44
N ALA A 414 9.27 -8.11 27.15
CA ALA A 414 10.19 -8.98 27.91
C ALA A 414 10.86 -8.22 29.05
N ASP A 415 11.13 -8.89 30.17
CA ASP A 415 11.83 -8.29 31.31
C ASP A 415 13.35 -8.55 31.26
N VAL A 416 14.02 -7.95 30.27
CA VAL A 416 15.42 -8.24 29.95
C VAL A 416 16.41 -7.26 30.60
N VAL A 417 15.91 -6.12 31.09
CA VAL A 417 16.76 -5.04 31.62
C VAL A 417 16.82 -5.13 33.14
N THR A 418 18.02 -5.33 33.70
CA THR A 418 18.22 -5.38 35.15
C THR A 418 17.86 -4.05 35.80
N ILE A 419 16.97 -4.09 36.79
CA ILE A 419 16.62 -2.92 37.60
C ILE A 419 17.87 -2.49 38.39
N PRO A 420 18.26 -1.20 38.37
CA PRO A 420 19.33 -0.67 39.22
C PRO A 420 18.93 -0.70 40.70
N CYS A 421 18.98 -1.86 41.36
CA CYS A 421 18.74 -1.99 42.79
C CYS A 421 20.07 -2.28 43.51
N SER A 422 20.85 -1.24 43.81
CA SER A 422 21.95 -1.34 44.77
C SER A 422 22.17 -0.04 45.54
N PRO A 423 22.39 -0.08 46.88
CA PRO A 423 22.75 1.10 47.66
C PRO A 423 24.11 1.73 47.27
N LEU A 424 24.94 1.02 46.49
CA LEU A 424 26.20 1.55 45.92
C LEU A 424 25.99 2.57 44.79
N LEU A 425 24.76 2.75 44.30
CA LEU A 425 24.41 3.64 43.18
C LEU A 425 24.54 5.14 43.50
N SER A 426 24.43 5.50 44.79
CA SER A 426 24.54 6.89 45.28
C SER A 426 25.92 7.54 45.05
N ARG A 427 26.93 6.75 44.64
CA ARG A 427 28.30 7.20 44.32
C ARG A 427 28.70 6.95 42.88
N ASN A 428 27.76 6.63 41.99
CA ASN A 428 28.12 6.39 40.59
C ASN A 428 28.59 7.70 39.91
N PRO A 429 29.79 7.74 39.30
CA PRO A 429 30.34 8.94 38.67
C PRO A 429 29.50 9.52 37.52
N CYS A 430 28.72 8.68 36.83
CA CYS A 430 27.82 9.09 35.75
C CYS A 430 26.48 9.64 36.24
N PHE A 431 26.10 9.37 37.50
CA PHE A 431 24.86 9.83 38.13
C PHE A 431 25.11 10.59 39.45
N PRO A 432 25.98 11.62 39.46
CA PRO A 432 26.36 12.30 40.69
C PRO A 432 25.14 12.99 41.34
N GLY A 433 24.86 12.61 42.58
CA GLY A 433 23.79 13.19 43.40
C GLY A 433 22.39 12.62 43.16
N TRP A 434 22.20 11.65 42.25
CA TRP A 434 20.88 11.06 42.00
C TRP A 434 20.47 10.17 43.18
N GLN A 435 19.29 10.42 43.75
CA GLN A 435 18.76 9.64 44.87
C GLN A 435 18.30 8.25 44.42
N ASP A 436 17.69 8.20 43.24
CA ASP A 436 17.29 7.00 42.53
C ASP A 436 17.67 7.12 41.05
N ILE A 437 17.99 5.99 40.43
CA ILE A 437 18.35 5.93 39.00
C ILE A 437 17.17 5.29 38.27
N PRO A 438 16.53 6.00 37.32
CA PRO A 438 15.43 5.45 36.54
C PRO A 438 15.93 4.31 35.65
N LEU A 439 15.01 3.46 35.20
CA LEU A 439 15.32 2.41 34.22
C LEU A 439 15.86 2.99 32.90
N THR A 440 15.28 4.10 32.47
CA THR A 440 15.60 4.79 31.21
C THR A 440 16.18 6.16 31.51
N VAL A 441 17.27 6.50 30.83
CA VAL A 441 17.86 7.84 30.81
C VAL A 441 17.99 8.32 29.36
N TYR A 442 18.19 9.62 29.18
CA TYR A 442 18.40 10.22 27.85
C TYR A 442 19.84 10.70 27.73
N VAL A 443 20.55 10.17 26.73
CA VAL A 443 21.90 10.62 26.41
C VAL A 443 21.80 11.76 25.42
N ILE A 444 22.42 12.90 25.73
CA ILE A 444 22.48 14.07 24.85
C ILE A 444 23.89 14.17 24.27
N LEU A 445 23.98 14.37 22.96
CA LEU A 445 25.22 14.66 22.24
C LEU A 445 25.06 15.98 21.45
N VAL A 446 25.91 16.95 21.73
CA VAL A 446 25.95 18.25 21.04
C VAL A 446 27.11 18.23 20.04
N VAL A 447 26.78 17.98 18.78
CA VAL A 447 27.74 17.96 17.67
C VAL A 447 28.03 19.40 17.21
N PRO A 448 29.30 19.84 17.22
CA PRO A 448 29.66 21.19 16.80
C PRO A 448 29.29 21.47 15.34
N ARG A 449 28.73 22.65 15.05
CA ARG A 449 28.41 23.07 13.68
C ARG A 449 29.57 22.94 12.68
N PRO A 450 30.83 23.31 13.00
CA PRO A 450 31.94 23.20 12.05
C PRO A 450 32.17 21.78 11.52
N VAL A 451 31.87 20.75 12.33
CA VAL A 451 32.02 19.35 11.95
C VAL A 451 31.01 18.97 10.87
N ILE A 452 29.73 19.33 11.09
CA ILE A 452 28.66 19.13 10.12
C ILE A 452 28.94 19.93 8.84
N GLN A 453 29.41 21.18 8.98
CA GLN A 453 29.71 22.04 7.84
C GLN A 453 30.84 21.48 6.99
N ARG A 454 31.86 20.86 7.59
CA ARG A 454 32.93 20.19 6.85
C ARG A 454 32.38 19.07 5.97
N ILE A 455 31.51 18.22 6.53
CA ILE A 455 30.87 17.13 5.78
C ILE A 455 30.03 17.71 4.64
N LEU A 456 29.25 18.77 4.89
CA LEU A 456 28.45 19.46 3.87
C LEU A 456 29.29 20.15 2.78
N ASN A 457 30.49 20.63 3.12
CA ASN A 457 31.38 21.28 2.14
C ASN A 457 32.09 20.24 1.26
N GLU A 458 32.54 19.15 1.87
CA GLU A 458 33.22 18.04 1.18
C GLU A 458 32.23 17.19 0.38
N THR A 459 31.00 17.05 0.86
CA THR A 459 29.90 16.43 0.13
C THR A 459 29.01 17.50 -0.48
N LYS A 460 29.14 17.73 -1.79
CA LYS A 460 28.24 18.63 -2.53
C LYS A 460 26.75 18.25 -2.40
N GLU A 461 26.44 17.08 -1.84
CA GLU A 461 25.12 16.57 -1.46
C GLU A 461 25.28 15.53 -0.35
N MET A 462 24.47 15.62 0.70
CA MET A 462 24.11 14.44 1.46
C MET A 462 22.96 13.73 0.74
N SER A 463 23.12 12.44 0.41
CA SER A 463 21.96 11.53 0.27
C SER A 463 21.20 11.49 1.61
N THR A 464 20.10 10.74 1.73
CA THR A 464 19.45 10.48 3.03
C THR A 464 20.27 9.43 3.78
N PRO A 465 21.25 9.79 4.65
CA PRO A 465 22.11 8.80 5.28
C PRO A 465 21.39 8.26 6.52
N SER A 466 21.55 6.98 6.82
CA SER A 466 21.08 6.45 8.09
C SER A 466 22.08 6.81 9.19
N PHE A 467 21.58 7.33 10.31
CA PHE A 467 22.39 7.77 11.44
C PHE A 467 22.19 6.86 12.64
N ARG A 468 23.25 6.64 13.40
CA ARG A 468 23.19 5.97 14.69
C ARG A 468 24.05 6.70 15.72
N CYS A 469 23.66 6.58 16.97
CA CYS A 469 24.51 6.95 18.09
C CYS A 469 25.19 5.71 18.66
N GLU A 470 26.41 5.89 19.19
CA GLU A 470 27.18 4.82 19.79
C GLU A 470 27.66 5.24 21.18
N VAL A 471 27.52 4.34 22.15
CA VAL A 471 28.08 4.45 23.50
C VAL A 471 29.18 3.40 23.64
N LEU A 472 30.42 3.85 23.71
CA LEU A 472 31.59 3.02 23.90
C LEU A 472 32.10 3.17 25.34
N CYS A 473 32.04 2.09 26.09
CA CYS A 473 32.63 1.94 27.42
C CYS A 473 33.79 0.92 27.35
N PRO A 474 34.67 0.84 28.35
CA PRO A 474 35.76 -0.14 28.35
C PRO A 474 35.27 -1.57 28.10
N GLY A 475 35.65 -2.16 26.96
CA GLY A 475 35.30 -3.52 26.57
C GLY A 475 33.86 -3.73 26.08
N VAL A 476 33.05 -2.67 25.94
CA VAL A 476 31.64 -2.79 25.53
C VAL A 476 31.23 -1.63 24.62
N GLN A 477 30.58 -1.93 23.50
CA GLN A 477 30.02 -0.93 22.57
C GLN A 477 28.53 -1.20 22.36
N HIS A 478 27.74 -0.14 22.45
CA HIS A 478 26.30 -0.17 22.22
C HIS A 478 25.90 0.82 21.13
N MET A 479 25.03 0.39 20.22
CA MET A 479 24.54 1.20 19.11
C MET A 479 23.04 1.46 19.26
N PHE A 480 22.62 2.65 18.86
CA PHE A 480 21.24 3.14 18.97
C PHE A 480 20.84 3.82 17.67
N THR A 481 19.74 3.38 17.08
CA THR A 481 19.13 3.91 15.84
C THR A 481 17.89 4.77 16.13
N SER A 482 17.23 4.57 17.26
CA SER A 482 16.11 5.40 17.73
C SER A 482 16.64 6.72 18.32
N ILE A 483 17.09 7.60 17.44
CA ILE A 483 17.70 8.89 17.78
C ILE A 483 16.84 10.06 17.28
N GLN A 484 16.86 11.18 17.98
CA GLN A 484 16.25 12.43 17.55
C GLN A 484 17.32 13.52 17.34
N PRO A 485 17.63 13.87 16.08
CA PRO A 485 18.45 15.02 15.77
C PRO A 485 17.64 16.33 15.75
N THR A 486 18.24 17.42 16.21
CA THR A 486 17.63 18.75 16.22
C THR A 486 18.70 19.83 16.16
N PHE A 487 18.58 20.79 15.24
CA PHE A 487 19.47 21.94 15.19
C PHE A 487 19.07 22.97 16.25
N GLY A 488 20.03 23.47 17.02
CA GLY A 488 19.74 24.47 18.06
C GLY A 488 20.76 24.53 19.19
N SER A 489 20.30 25.05 20.32
CA SER A 489 21.00 25.04 21.61
C SER A 489 20.16 24.38 22.68
N ILE A 490 20.82 23.83 23.71
CA ILE A 490 20.16 23.18 24.84
C ILE A 490 20.59 23.85 26.14
N GLU A 491 19.60 24.25 26.95
CA GLU A 491 19.79 24.70 28.32
C GLU A 491 19.51 23.58 29.31
N GLY A 492 20.04 23.71 30.52
CA GLY A 492 19.90 22.67 31.56
C GLY A 492 20.87 21.48 31.38
N GLY A 493 21.93 21.62 30.57
CA GLY A 493 22.95 20.58 30.40
C GLY A 493 23.73 20.25 31.68
N GLY A 494 24.24 19.02 31.80
CA GLY A 494 24.96 18.49 32.97
C GLY A 494 24.24 17.34 33.68
N THR A 495 24.89 16.73 34.67
CA THR A 495 24.45 15.46 35.31
C THR A 495 23.75 15.61 36.66
N SER A 496 23.40 16.83 37.10
CA SER A 496 22.79 17.05 38.42
C SER A 496 21.31 16.64 38.47
N PRO A 497 20.80 16.13 39.61
CA PRO A 497 19.42 15.66 39.76
C PRO A 497 18.41 16.81 39.54
N GLY A 498 17.33 16.53 38.80
CA GLY A 498 16.19 17.45 38.64
C GLY A 498 16.33 18.51 37.53
N ARG A 499 17.41 18.51 36.75
CA ARG A 499 17.51 19.39 35.56
C ARG A 499 16.62 18.89 34.43
N VAL A 500 15.85 19.81 33.86
CA VAL A 500 15.05 19.59 32.64
C VAL A 500 15.82 20.17 31.47
N GLY A 501 16.14 19.33 30.48
CA GLY A 501 16.76 19.81 29.24
C GLY A 501 15.74 20.60 28.41
N VAL A 502 16.08 21.83 28.04
CA VAL A 502 15.22 22.69 27.21
C VAL A 502 15.93 23.01 25.90
N ILE A 503 15.35 22.61 24.77
CA ILE A 503 15.88 22.82 23.43
C ILE A 503 15.30 24.11 22.84
N TYR A 504 16.18 24.95 22.31
CA TYR A 504 15.87 26.11 21.49
C TYR A 504 16.23 25.79 20.06
N GLU A 505 15.22 25.49 19.25
CA GLU A 505 15.41 25.07 17.86
C GLU A 505 15.89 26.25 16.99
N ASP A 506 16.85 25.97 16.11
CA ASP A 506 17.24 26.90 15.05
C ASP A 506 16.25 26.79 13.89
N PRO A 507 15.41 27.82 13.63
CA PRO A 507 14.41 27.75 12.56
C PRO A 507 15.06 27.65 11.17
N ARG A 508 16.33 28.03 11.02
CA ARG A 508 17.07 27.92 9.76
C ARG A 508 17.68 26.53 9.54
N ARG A 509 17.70 25.66 10.57
CA ARG A 509 18.12 24.25 10.51
C ARG A 509 19.45 24.05 9.76
N TRP A 510 19.41 23.33 8.64
CA TRP A 510 20.54 23.09 7.75
C TRP A 510 21.22 24.37 7.24
N SER A 511 20.44 25.43 7.01
CA SER A 511 20.93 26.76 6.58
C SER A 511 21.34 27.67 7.76
N GLY A 512 21.15 27.20 9.00
CA GLY A 512 21.50 27.90 10.23
C GLY A 512 22.98 27.74 10.62
N SER A 513 23.31 28.28 11.79
CA SER A 513 24.67 28.27 12.36
C SER A 513 24.76 27.49 13.67
N SER A 514 23.64 26.94 14.14
CA SER A 514 23.56 26.26 15.43
C SER A 514 24.16 24.86 15.39
N ASN A 515 24.52 24.36 16.58
CA ASN A 515 24.99 22.98 16.74
C ASN A 515 23.86 21.98 16.42
N LEU A 516 24.24 20.73 16.17
CA LEU A 516 23.29 19.63 16.06
C LEU A 516 23.22 18.93 17.42
N ILE A 517 22.05 18.95 18.05
CA ILE A 517 21.76 18.19 19.26
C ILE A 517 21.17 16.85 18.82
N VAL A 518 21.72 15.75 19.31
CA VAL A 518 21.19 14.41 19.07
C VAL A 518 20.92 13.80 20.43
N TYR A 519 19.74 13.22 20.60
CA TYR A 519 19.41 12.52 21.84
C TYR A 519 18.68 11.21 21.58
N PHE A 520 18.86 10.27 22.49
CA PHE A 520 18.28 8.93 22.43
C PHE A 520 18.09 8.37 23.83
N SER A 521 17.15 7.45 23.96
CA SER A 521 16.89 6.75 25.21
C SER A 521 17.88 5.60 25.38
N CYS A 522 18.30 5.33 26.62
CA CYS A 522 19.28 4.31 26.92
C CYS A 522 19.00 3.69 28.31
N PRO A 523 19.21 2.38 28.51
CA PRO A 523 19.20 1.78 29.83
C PRO A 523 20.22 2.43 30.75
N ALA A 524 19.79 2.86 31.94
CA ALA A 524 20.73 3.45 32.90
C ALA A 524 21.82 2.46 33.36
N SER A 525 21.51 1.16 33.30
CA SER A 525 22.43 0.06 33.60
C SER A 525 23.73 0.11 32.78
N THR A 526 23.68 0.67 31.57
CA THR A 526 24.83 0.84 30.68
C THR A 526 25.97 1.65 31.30
N PHE A 527 25.66 2.59 32.22
CA PHE A 527 26.64 3.51 32.80
C PHE A 527 27.06 3.16 34.24
N LEU A 528 26.45 2.13 34.84
CA LEU A 528 26.57 1.87 36.29
C LEU A 528 27.98 1.45 36.76
N ARG A 529 28.86 1.04 35.84
CA ARG A 529 30.19 0.50 36.17
C ARG A 529 31.35 1.39 35.72
N TRP A 530 31.06 2.55 35.16
CA TRP A 530 32.04 3.32 34.41
C TRP A 530 32.24 4.73 34.98
N GLN A 531 33.37 5.33 34.62
CA GLN A 531 33.65 6.73 34.86
C GLN A 531 33.28 7.57 33.64
N LEU A 532 32.94 8.85 33.85
CA LEU A 532 32.59 9.78 32.78
C LEU A 532 33.65 9.85 31.66
N SER A 533 34.94 9.86 32.02
CA SER A 533 36.06 9.90 31.08
C SER A 533 36.24 8.61 30.27
N SER A 534 35.72 7.48 30.77
CA SER A 534 35.81 6.17 30.11
C SER A 534 34.66 5.90 29.16
N CYS A 535 33.57 6.67 29.25
CA CYS A 535 32.40 6.53 28.38
C CYS A 535 32.46 7.53 27.24
N THR A 536 32.63 7.03 26.02
CA THR A 536 32.62 7.82 24.79
C THR A 536 31.23 7.75 24.15
N VAL A 537 30.69 8.89 23.75
CA VAL A 537 29.44 9.00 22.98
C VAL A 537 29.77 9.55 21.60
N SER A 538 29.25 8.93 20.56
CA SER A 538 29.51 9.35 19.19
C SER A 538 28.27 9.28 18.29
N LEU A 539 28.31 10.06 17.20
CA LEU A 539 27.36 10.03 16.10
C LEU A 539 28.08 9.47 14.88
N SER A 540 27.50 8.47 14.23
CA SER A 540 28.05 7.81 13.04
C SER A 540 26.99 7.65 11.96
N MET A 541 27.44 7.55 10.70
CA MET A 541 26.59 7.05 9.61
C MET A 541 26.71 5.52 9.52
N TYR A 542 25.68 4.84 9.02
CA TYR A 542 25.73 3.40 8.79
C TYR A 542 25.01 2.98 7.50
N GLY A 543 25.25 1.72 7.11
CA GLY A 543 24.70 1.12 5.89
C GLY A 543 25.60 1.27 4.67
N LEU A 544 25.42 0.39 3.69
CA LEU A 544 26.26 0.30 2.49
C LEU A 544 26.28 1.59 1.66
N ALA A 545 25.13 2.26 1.55
CA ALA A 545 25.03 3.53 0.81
C ALA A 545 25.85 4.65 1.48
N ALA A 546 25.83 4.72 2.81
CA ALA A 546 26.64 5.67 3.56
C ALA A 546 28.13 5.32 3.45
N ALA A 547 28.48 4.03 3.60
CA ALA A 547 29.85 3.55 3.47
C ALA A 547 30.45 3.89 2.09
N ALA A 548 29.75 3.56 1.01
CA ALA A 548 30.22 3.84 -0.36
C ALA A 548 30.52 5.33 -0.62
N ARG A 549 29.80 6.24 0.05
CA ARG A 549 29.90 7.68 -0.19
C ARG A 549 30.81 8.42 0.79
N PHE A 550 30.75 8.06 2.08
CA PHE A 550 31.37 8.85 3.15
C PHE A 550 32.62 8.21 3.73
N TRP A 551 32.98 6.98 3.35
CA TRP A 551 34.23 6.36 3.79
C TRP A 551 35.48 7.22 3.50
N PRO A 552 35.64 7.86 2.32
CA PRO A 552 36.82 8.71 2.08
C PRO A 552 36.91 9.94 2.99
N ILE A 553 35.80 10.35 3.60
CA ILE A 553 35.68 11.58 4.41
C ILE A 553 35.75 11.26 5.91
N LEU A 554 34.98 10.26 6.34
CA LEU A 554 34.78 9.90 7.74
C LEU A 554 35.64 8.71 8.19
N GLY A 555 36.32 8.04 7.25
CA GLY A 555 37.08 6.82 7.52
C GLY A 555 36.20 5.58 7.66
N PRO A 556 36.81 4.42 8.01
CA PRO A 556 36.12 3.13 8.06
C PRO A 556 35.01 3.05 9.11
N ASP A 557 35.11 3.82 10.20
CA ASP A 557 34.09 3.85 11.25
C ASP A 557 32.89 4.74 10.92
N LEU A 558 32.94 5.50 9.81
CA LEU A 558 31.91 6.46 9.38
C LEU A 558 31.46 7.44 10.48
N LYS A 559 32.39 7.78 11.38
CA LYS A 559 32.13 8.56 12.59
C LYS A 559 32.12 10.05 12.26
N ILE A 560 31.00 10.71 12.53
CA ILE A 560 30.81 12.15 12.33
C ILE A 560 31.48 12.93 13.46
N TRP A 561 31.15 12.56 14.70
CA TRP A 561 31.65 13.25 15.88
C TRP A 561 31.68 12.31 17.08
N SER A 562 32.62 12.55 18.00
CA SER A 562 32.78 11.76 19.21
C SER A 562 33.32 12.62 20.34
N THR A 563 32.85 12.39 21.54
CA THR A 563 33.36 13.00 22.77
C THR A 563 33.14 12.05 23.96
N THR A 564 33.60 12.44 25.15
CA THR A 564 33.40 11.65 26.38
C THR A 564 32.32 12.30 27.25
N LEU A 565 31.70 11.54 28.16
CA LEU A 565 30.79 12.09 29.16
C LEU A 565 31.49 13.04 30.16
N ALA A 566 32.82 13.07 30.20
CA ALA A 566 33.56 14.07 30.97
C ALA A 566 33.44 15.48 30.35
N ASP A 567 33.18 15.59 29.05
CA ASP A 567 32.87 16.85 28.37
C ASP A 567 31.39 17.20 28.55
N SER A 568 31.04 17.67 29.74
CA SER A 568 29.66 18.01 30.13
C SER A 568 28.99 19.08 29.26
N GLN A 569 29.75 19.80 28.43
CA GLN A 569 29.20 20.76 27.45
C GLN A 569 28.77 20.09 26.15
N ARG A 570 29.34 18.92 25.82
CA ARG A 570 29.10 18.22 24.55
C ARG A 570 28.39 16.88 24.72
N ALA A 571 28.53 16.21 25.86
CA ALA A 571 27.77 15.01 26.16
C ALA A 571 27.39 14.92 27.65
N PHE A 572 26.13 14.62 27.91
CA PHE A 572 25.62 14.46 29.28
C PHE A 572 24.35 13.62 29.30
N ILE A 573 23.94 13.20 30.49
CA ILE A 573 22.78 12.32 30.71
C ILE A 573 21.68 13.12 31.42
N LEU A 574 20.46 13.04 30.88
CA LEU A 574 19.25 13.58 31.48
C LEU A 574 18.35 12.45 32.00
N ARG A 575 17.57 12.78 33.04
CA ARG A 575 16.56 11.88 33.60
C ARG A 575 15.37 11.72 32.65
N ASP A 576 14.87 12.86 32.17
CA ASP A 576 13.69 12.94 31.31
C ASP A 576 14.08 13.41 29.90
N ARG A 577 13.19 13.15 28.94
CA ARG A 577 13.34 13.60 27.56
C ARG A 577 13.44 15.13 27.52
N PRO A 578 14.36 15.71 26.74
CA PRO A 578 14.43 17.16 26.57
C PRO A 578 13.14 17.69 25.91
N ARG A 579 12.70 18.88 26.35
CA ARG A 579 11.49 19.54 25.83
C ARG A 579 11.87 20.72 24.95
N VAL A 580 11.05 21.05 23.97
CA VAL A 580 11.22 22.31 23.21
C VAL A 580 10.77 23.49 24.07
N SER A 581 11.47 24.61 23.98
CA SER A 581 11.15 25.85 24.73
C SER A 581 9.69 26.30 24.58
N SER A 582 9.11 26.17 23.38
CA SER A 582 7.70 26.47 23.10
C SER A 582 6.71 25.62 23.91
N GLN A 583 7.14 24.44 24.38
CA GLN A 583 6.33 23.50 25.15
C GLN A 583 6.72 23.48 26.64
N ALA A 584 7.82 24.12 27.02
CA ALA A 584 8.39 24.08 28.37
C ALA A 584 7.51 24.77 29.43
N THR A 585 6.59 25.66 29.03
CA THR A 585 5.62 26.32 29.92
C THR A 585 4.41 25.46 30.27
N SER A 586 4.23 24.31 29.59
CA SER A 586 3.18 23.35 29.93
C SER A 586 3.65 22.44 31.09
N HIS A 587 3.18 22.72 32.30
CA HIS A 587 3.50 21.98 33.54
C HIS A 587 2.92 20.55 33.58
N GLY A 588 2.58 19.95 32.45
CA GLY A 588 2.17 18.55 32.37
C GLY A 588 3.37 17.61 32.52
N SER A 589 3.26 16.64 33.42
CA SER A 589 4.02 15.40 33.30
C SER A 589 3.59 14.75 31.99
N ILE A 590 4.49 14.69 31.01
CA ILE A 590 4.30 13.87 29.82
C ILE A 590 4.50 12.43 30.29
N SER A 591 3.41 11.79 30.75
CA SER A 591 3.46 10.38 31.14
C SER A 591 3.85 9.53 29.94
N THR A 592 4.97 8.83 30.04
CA THR A 592 5.46 7.84 29.06
C THR A 592 4.72 6.50 29.16
N SER A 593 3.56 6.45 29.82
CA SER A 593 2.76 5.23 29.90
C SER A 593 2.02 5.00 28.59
N SER A 594 2.67 4.37 27.63
CA SER A 594 1.96 3.63 26.59
C SER A 594 1.29 2.44 27.26
N THR A 595 0.05 2.60 27.68
CA THR A 595 -0.79 1.48 28.11
C THR A 595 -0.89 0.49 26.95
N PRO A 596 -0.76 -0.83 27.19
CA PRO A 596 -1.03 -1.82 26.17
C PRO A 596 -2.45 -1.64 25.62
N PRO A 597 -2.66 -1.84 24.32
CA PRO A 597 -3.97 -1.68 23.71
C PRO A 597 -4.99 -2.62 24.36
N THR A 598 -6.14 -2.07 24.75
CA THR A 598 -7.33 -2.87 25.04
C THR A 598 -7.90 -3.32 23.69
N PRO A 599 -8.17 -4.63 23.48
CA PRO A 599 -8.80 -5.09 22.25
C PRO A 599 -10.17 -4.45 22.08
N ILE A 600 -10.42 -3.92 20.88
CA ILE A 600 -11.76 -3.55 20.44
C ILE A 600 -12.61 -4.83 20.44
N SER A 601 -13.73 -4.76 21.16
CA SER A 601 -14.86 -5.70 21.26
C SER A 601 -14.67 -7.09 20.61
N ALA A 602 -14.61 -8.12 21.47
CA ALA A 602 -14.62 -9.53 21.10
C ALA A 602 -15.87 -9.90 20.29
N ILE A 603 -15.70 -10.07 18.99
CA ILE A 603 -16.42 -11.11 18.25
C ILE A 603 -15.79 -12.42 18.73
N ASP A 604 -16.60 -13.39 19.14
CA ASP A 604 -16.13 -14.70 19.66
C ASP A 604 -15.08 -15.28 18.71
N PRO A 605 -13.77 -15.18 19.02
CA PRO A 605 -12.75 -15.40 18.02
C PRO A 605 -12.59 -16.90 17.91
N HIS A 606 -12.98 -17.45 16.77
CA HIS A 606 -12.57 -18.78 16.39
C HIS A 606 -11.05 -18.87 16.53
N LEU A 607 -10.58 -19.66 17.49
CA LEU A 607 -9.16 -19.82 17.77
C LEU A 607 -8.46 -20.39 16.53
N LEU A 608 -7.55 -19.60 15.98
CA LEU A 608 -6.73 -19.99 14.84
C LEU A 608 -5.45 -20.68 15.34
N ALA A 609 -5.25 -21.95 15.02
CA ALA A 609 -3.95 -22.57 15.16
C ALA A 609 -3.12 -22.32 13.90
N VAL A 610 -1.91 -21.77 14.09
CA VAL A 610 -0.98 -21.43 13.00
C VAL A 610 0.13 -22.47 12.95
N ASN A 611 0.21 -23.23 11.87
CA ASN A 611 1.23 -24.28 11.71
C ASN A 611 2.42 -23.73 10.91
N ILE A 612 3.54 -23.49 11.60
CA ILE A 612 4.77 -22.96 10.99
C ILE A 612 5.69 -24.12 10.62
N LYS A 613 6.21 -24.13 9.39
CA LYS A 613 7.22 -25.08 8.91
C LYS A 613 8.23 -24.35 8.04
N ASN A 614 9.52 -24.66 8.20
CA ASN A 614 10.61 -24.09 7.41
C ASN A 614 10.60 -22.55 7.32
N GLY A 615 10.25 -21.87 8.41
CA GLY A 615 10.23 -20.40 8.45
C GLY A 615 9.06 -19.75 7.68
N ALA A 616 7.98 -20.48 7.40
CA ALA A 616 6.76 -19.93 6.81
C ALA A 616 5.50 -20.59 7.37
N VAL A 617 4.35 -19.92 7.25
CA VAL A 617 3.07 -20.53 7.62
C VAL A 617 2.68 -21.57 6.57
N SER A 618 2.48 -22.81 7.01
CA SER A 618 2.18 -23.95 6.13
C SER A 618 0.69 -24.27 6.06
N SER A 619 -0.04 -24.13 7.17
CA SER A 619 -1.49 -24.34 7.23
C SER A 619 -2.11 -23.57 8.38
N PHE A 620 -3.42 -23.34 8.25
CA PHE A 620 -4.27 -22.85 9.31
C PHE A 620 -5.22 -23.94 9.76
N THR A 621 -5.50 -23.96 11.06
CA THR A 621 -6.50 -24.85 11.63
C THR A 621 -7.47 -24.03 12.48
N ILE A 622 -8.76 -24.11 12.18
CA ILE A 622 -9.81 -23.48 12.99
C ILE A 622 -10.63 -24.57 13.67
N ARG A 623 -10.81 -24.45 14.98
CA ARG A 623 -11.65 -25.36 15.77
C ARG A 623 -12.91 -24.65 16.24
N THR A 624 -14.06 -25.24 15.95
CA THR A 624 -15.35 -24.78 16.46
C THR A 624 -15.91 -25.78 17.45
N ARG A 625 -16.04 -25.33 18.70
CA ARG A 625 -16.70 -26.09 19.77
C ARG A 625 -18.21 -25.92 19.65
N ILE A 626 -18.94 -27.02 19.79
CA ILE A 626 -20.40 -27.00 19.77
C ILE A 626 -20.86 -26.94 21.22
N THR A 627 -21.55 -25.85 21.56
CA THR A 627 -22.01 -25.57 22.92
C THR A 627 -23.48 -25.91 23.13
N ASP A 628 -24.30 -25.79 22.10
CA ASP A 628 -25.73 -26.15 22.12
C ASP A 628 -25.94 -27.65 22.31
N GLU A 629 -26.75 -28.03 23.31
CA GLU A 629 -26.94 -29.43 23.69
C GLU A 629 -27.64 -30.26 22.59
N VAL A 630 -28.58 -29.66 21.84
CA VAL A 630 -29.27 -30.36 20.75
C VAL A 630 -28.30 -30.64 19.60
N ALA A 631 -27.47 -29.66 19.25
CA ALA A 631 -26.40 -29.83 18.28
C ALA A 631 -25.35 -30.85 18.75
N LYS A 632 -25.01 -30.90 20.05
CA LYS A 632 -24.10 -31.92 20.60
C LYS A 632 -24.67 -33.32 20.46
N GLU A 633 -25.94 -33.52 20.83
CA GLU A 633 -26.64 -34.80 20.67
C GLU A 633 -26.68 -35.23 19.21
N SER A 634 -27.00 -34.30 18.31
CA SER A 634 -26.97 -34.57 16.87
C SER A 634 -25.57 -34.94 16.39
N LEU A 635 -24.53 -34.23 16.80
CA LEU A 635 -23.15 -34.55 16.43
C LEU A 635 -22.69 -35.88 17.05
N ALA A 636 -23.18 -36.26 18.23
CA ALA A 636 -22.80 -37.50 18.90
C ALA A 636 -23.22 -38.74 18.09
N ASP A 637 -24.32 -38.66 17.34
CA ASP A 637 -24.75 -39.73 16.42
C ASP A 637 -23.73 -39.89 15.28
N SER A 638 -23.15 -41.08 15.17
CA SER A 638 -22.18 -41.43 14.13
C SER A 638 -22.73 -41.32 12.71
N LYS A 639 -24.06 -41.41 12.56
CA LYS A 639 -24.76 -41.31 11.27
C LYS A 639 -24.98 -39.88 10.81
N THR A 640 -24.84 -38.88 11.68
CA THR A 640 -25.05 -37.47 11.32
C THR A 640 -23.97 -37.00 10.33
N PRO A 641 -24.33 -36.65 9.09
CA PRO A 641 -23.38 -36.15 8.11
C PRO A 641 -23.03 -34.69 8.44
N VAL A 642 -21.74 -34.42 8.62
CA VAL A 642 -21.22 -33.05 8.70
C VAL A 642 -20.82 -32.61 7.30
N LYS A 643 -21.41 -31.53 6.81
CA LYS A 643 -21.08 -30.96 5.52
C LYS A 643 -20.12 -29.79 5.71
N THR A 644 -19.05 -29.80 4.94
CA THR A 644 -18.08 -28.70 4.85
C THR A 644 -18.07 -28.20 3.41
N LYS A 645 -18.31 -26.91 3.21
CA LYS A 645 -18.33 -26.28 1.88
C LYS A 645 -17.52 -24.99 1.89
N ALA A 646 -16.56 -24.85 0.99
CA ALA A 646 -15.90 -23.56 0.78
C ALA A 646 -16.85 -22.59 0.07
N GLU A 647 -16.96 -21.37 0.58
CA GLU A 647 -17.78 -20.30 -0.02
C GLU A 647 -16.92 -19.28 -0.78
N SER A 648 -15.65 -19.14 -0.38
CA SER A 648 -14.66 -18.31 -1.05
C SER A 648 -13.26 -18.91 -0.84
N VAL A 649 -12.23 -18.22 -1.30
CA VAL A 649 -10.83 -18.59 -1.08
C VAL A 649 -10.38 -18.50 0.39
N SER A 650 -11.19 -17.89 1.28
CA SER A 650 -10.87 -17.70 2.70
C SER A 650 -12.02 -18.02 3.64
N THR A 651 -13.13 -18.55 3.15
CA THR A 651 -14.31 -18.87 3.98
C THR A 651 -14.80 -20.28 3.77
N VAL A 652 -15.10 -20.96 4.88
CA VAL A 652 -15.60 -22.33 4.91
C VAL A 652 -16.84 -22.41 5.77
N HIS A 653 -17.92 -22.88 5.18
CA HIS A 653 -19.18 -23.11 5.84
C HIS A 653 -19.31 -24.55 6.34
N ILE A 654 -19.81 -24.72 7.56
CA ILE A 654 -20.04 -26.00 8.20
C ILE A 654 -21.51 -26.09 8.58
N SER A 655 -22.17 -27.19 8.19
CA SER A 655 -23.56 -27.45 8.58
C SER A 655 -23.83 -28.92 8.88
N PHE A 656 -24.67 -29.15 9.88
CA PHE A 656 -25.31 -30.42 10.23
C PHE A 656 -26.62 -30.13 10.98
N PRO A 657 -27.48 -31.12 11.30
CA PRO A 657 -28.76 -30.84 11.95
C PRO A 657 -28.58 -30.01 13.23
N CYS A 658 -29.38 -28.95 13.36
CA CYS A 658 -29.37 -28.02 14.50
C CYS A 658 -28.07 -27.21 14.68
N PHE A 659 -27.15 -27.20 13.71
CA PHE A 659 -25.93 -26.40 13.79
C PHE A 659 -25.45 -25.90 12.41
N GLU A 660 -25.13 -24.62 12.35
CA GLU A 660 -24.61 -23.97 11.16
C GLU A 660 -23.63 -22.87 11.57
N THR A 661 -22.47 -22.80 10.91
CA THR A 661 -21.45 -21.77 11.20
C THR A 661 -20.54 -21.54 9.99
N THR A 662 -19.96 -20.35 9.89
CA THR A 662 -18.99 -20.00 8.86
C THR A 662 -17.66 -19.63 9.51
N LEU A 663 -16.59 -20.27 9.03
CA LEU A 663 -15.22 -20.04 9.47
C LEU A 663 -14.50 -19.11 8.50
N TYR A 664 -13.78 -18.14 9.06
CA TYR A 664 -13.07 -17.11 8.32
C TYR A 664 -11.56 -17.28 8.51
N PHE A 665 -10.84 -17.55 7.42
CA PHE A 665 -9.39 -17.66 7.42
C PHE A 665 -8.74 -16.29 7.11
N PRO A 666 -7.55 -16.02 7.68
CA PRO A 666 -6.87 -14.73 7.50
C PRO A 666 -6.22 -14.57 6.13
N PHE A 667 -6.03 -15.65 5.38
CA PHE A 667 -5.35 -15.66 4.09
C PHE A 667 -5.95 -16.75 3.20
N PRO A 668 -5.82 -16.67 1.87
CA PRO A 668 -6.29 -17.72 0.97
C PRO A 668 -5.79 -19.13 1.31
N ILE A 669 -6.71 -20.09 1.27
CA ILE A 669 -6.47 -21.50 1.60
C ILE A 669 -6.64 -22.41 0.39
N GLY A 670 -5.90 -23.51 0.36
CA GLY A 670 -5.98 -24.53 -0.67
C GLY A 670 -7.20 -25.42 -0.48
N LEU A 671 -8.19 -25.29 -1.35
CA LEU A 671 -9.48 -25.99 -1.21
C LEU A 671 -9.39 -27.50 -1.35
N SER A 672 -8.51 -27.98 -2.24
CA SER A 672 -8.21 -29.41 -2.40
C SER A 672 -7.48 -30.00 -1.18
N THR A 673 -7.03 -29.15 -0.25
CA THR A 673 -6.29 -29.54 0.94
C THR A 673 -7.12 -29.39 2.23
N LEU A 674 -8.42 -29.12 2.10
CA LEU A 674 -9.34 -29.04 3.23
C LEU A 674 -9.48 -30.40 3.92
N ILE A 675 -9.12 -30.44 5.20
CA ILE A 675 -9.26 -31.62 6.06
C ILE A 675 -10.27 -31.27 7.16
N THR A 676 -11.40 -31.98 7.16
CA THR A 676 -12.40 -31.88 8.24
C THR A 676 -12.20 -33.01 9.24
N ARG A 677 -11.96 -32.66 10.51
CA ARG A 677 -11.90 -33.61 11.63
C ARG A 677 -13.10 -33.41 12.53
N ILE A 678 -13.79 -34.50 12.87
CA ILE A 678 -15.03 -34.48 13.67
C ILE A 678 -14.77 -35.24 14.96
N ALA A 679 -14.81 -34.53 16.09
CA ALA A 679 -14.68 -35.12 17.41
C ALA A 679 -16.04 -35.20 18.09
N ARG A 680 -16.78 -36.29 17.82
CA ARG A 680 -18.15 -36.48 18.31
C ARG A 680 -18.24 -36.52 19.84
N LYS A 681 -17.33 -37.23 20.52
CA LYS A 681 -17.31 -37.33 22.00
C LYS A 681 -17.00 -36.02 22.70
N SER A 682 -16.11 -35.21 22.11
CA SER A 682 -15.67 -33.93 22.66
C SER A 682 -16.40 -32.74 22.05
N SER A 683 -17.42 -32.99 21.22
CA SER A 683 -18.31 -32.01 20.61
C SER A 683 -17.59 -30.84 19.91
N TYR A 684 -16.66 -31.14 19.00
CA TYR A 684 -16.05 -30.12 18.15
C TYR A 684 -15.84 -30.59 16.71
N VAL A 685 -15.80 -29.62 15.80
CA VAL A 685 -15.36 -29.78 14.41
C VAL A 685 -14.11 -28.93 14.20
N GLU A 686 -13.13 -29.48 13.51
CA GLU A 686 -11.88 -28.82 13.20
C GLU A 686 -11.64 -28.85 11.69
N ILE A 687 -11.32 -27.69 11.12
CA ILE A 687 -10.97 -27.53 9.70
C ILE A 687 -9.51 -27.13 9.61
N GLU A 688 -8.70 -27.97 8.98
CA GLU A 688 -7.32 -27.65 8.61
C GLU A 688 -7.23 -27.40 7.10
N ALA A 689 -6.51 -26.36 6.70
CA ALA A 689 -6.30 -26.00 5.30
C ALA A 689 -4.88 -25.47 5.06
N ARG A 690 -4.22 -25.93 3.99
CA ARG A 690 -2.89 -25.40 3.62
C ARG A 690 -3.01 -24.01 3.01
N ILE A 691 -1.94 -23.22 3.11
CA ILE A 691 -1.87 -21.91 2.46
C ILE A 691 -1.90 -22.09 0.93
N ALA A 692 -2.69 -21.27 0.24
CA ALA A 692 -2.66 -21.20 -1.21
C ALA A 692 -1.62 -20.18 -1.68
N HIS A 693 -0.50 -20.64 -2.24
CA HIS A 693 0.52 -19.77 -2.82
C HIS A 693 0.15 -19.27 -4.23
N ALA A 694 -0.69 -20.02 -4.95
CA ALA A 694 -1.36 -19.60 -6.18
C ALA A 694 -2.83 -20.02 -6.11
N THR A 695 -3.73 -19.04 -6.08
CA THR A 695 -5.17 -19.29 -6.02
C THR A 695 -5.68 -19.70 -7.40
N ARG A 696 -5.81 -21.01 -7.61
CA ARG A 696 -6.69 -21.53 -8.67
C ARG A 696 -8.13 -21.36 -8.17
N ILE A 697 -8.71 -20.22 -8.47
CA ILE A 697 -10.09 -19.90 -8.08
C ILE A 697 -11.00 -20.49 -9.15
N SER A 698 -12.05 -21.20 -8.74
CA SER A 698 -13.14 -21.61 -9.64
C SER A 698 -14.25 -20.56 -9.59
N PRO A 699 -15.09 -20.44 -10.63
CA PRO A 699 -16.16 -19.44 -10.65
C PRO A 699 -17.16 -19.61 -9.49
N GLU A 700 -17.32 -20.83 -8.94
CA GLU A 700 -18.17 -21.12 -7.78
C GLU A 700 -17.74 -20.44 -6.49
N LEU A 701 -16.47 -20.02 -6.40
CA LEU A 701 -15.91 -19.33 -5.24
C LEU A 701 -15.90 -17.81 -5.41
N ASN A 702 -16.57 -17.34 -6.47
CA ASN A 702 -16.74 -15.94 -6.80
C ASN A 702 -15.40 -15.16 -6.88
N PRO A 703 -14.58 -15.41 -7.91
CA PRO A 703 -13.28 -14.73 -8.11
C PRO A 703 -13.38 -13.21 -8.26
N PHE A 704 -14.58 -12.72 -8.54
CA PHE A 704 -14.91 -11.30 -8.63
C PHE A 704 -16.01 -10.97 -7.61
N PRO A 705 -15.70 -10.90 -6.30
CA PRO A 705 -16.74 -10.80 -5.29
C PRO A 705 -17.50 -9.48 -5.41
N VAL A 706 -18.83 -9.59 -5.42
CA VAL A 706 -19.76 -8.49 -5.22
C VAL A 706 -20.52 -8.77 -3.93
N VAL A 707 -20.33 -7.92 -2.94
CA VAL A 707 -20.92 -8.08 -1.62
C VAL A 707 -22.11 -7.15 -1.47
N PRO A 708 -23.35 -7.66 -1.27
CA PRO A 708 -24.49 -6.81 -0.94
C PRO A 708 -24.23 -6.01 0.34
N ALA A 709 -24.47 -4.70 0.30
CA ALA A 709 -24.25 -3.78 1.41
C ALA A 709 -25.58 -3.13 1.83
N GLY A 710 -26.26 -3.74 2.81
CA GLY A 710 -27.53 -3.24 3.36
C GLY A 710 -28.63 -3.01 2.31
N THR A 711 -29.63 -2.18 2.66
CA THR A 711 -30.72 -1.81 1.76
C THR A 711 -30.23 -0.85 0.67
N GLY A 712 -29.98 -1.38 -0.53
CA GLY A 712 -29.83 -0.59 -1.76
C GLY A 712 -28.42 -0.50 -2.36
N GLY A 713 -27.39 -1.08 -1.73
CA GLY A 713 -26.00 -1.06 -2.21
C GLY A 713 -25.42 -2.46 -2.48
N ALA A 714 -24.44 -2.53 -3.40
CA ALA A 714 -23.58 -3.69 -3.58
C ALA A 714 -22.14 -3.21 -3.82
N TRP A 715 -21.17 -3.92 -3.27
CA TRP A 715 -19.77 -3.54 -3.28
C TRP A 715 -18.92 -4.52 -4.09
N ALA A 716 -18.34 -4.05 -5.21
CA ALA A 716 -17.40 -4.81 -6.02
C ALA A 716 -16.00 -4.73 -5.40
N SER A 717 -15.41 -5.88 -5.06
CA SER A 717 -14.16 -5.93 -4.30
C SER A 717 -12.88 -6.05 -5.13
N SER A 718 -13.02 -6.44 -6.41
CA SER A 718 -11.92 -6.78 -7.32
C SER A 718 -11.73 -5.76 -8.47
N MET A 719 -12.66 -4.81 -8.61
CA MET A 719 -12.62 -3.79 -9.64
C MET A 719 -13.03 -2.44 -9.07
N HIS A 720 -12.31 -1.38 -9.45
CA HIS A 720 -12.65 -0.03 -9.06
C HIS A 720 -13.88 0.47 -9.85
N TYR A 721 -14.74 1.24 -9.18
CA TYR A 721 -15.94 1.81 -9.78
C TYR A 721 -15.62 2.83 -10.87
N LEU A 722 -16.46 2.88 -11.90
CA LEU A 722 -16.33 3.78 -13.04
C LEU A 722 -17.59 4.61 -13.25
N ALA A 723 -17.43 5.92 -13.30
CA ALA A 723 -18.42 6.81 -13.88
C ALA A 723 -18.20 6.84 -15.41
N LEU A 724 -18.77 5.88 -16.14
CA LEU A 724 -18.53 5.70 -17.59
C LEU A 724 -18.72 6.99 -18.38
N ASP A 725 -19.77 7.76 -18.06
CA ASP A 725 -20.08 9.01 -18.78
C ASP A 725 -19.04 10.13 -18.54
N ALA A 726 -18.25 10.04 -17.47
CA ALA A 726 -17.15 10.97 -17.18
C ALA A 726 -15.81 10.54 -17.80
N LEU A 727 -15.70 9.30 -18.30
CA LEU A 727 -14.46 8.81 -18.91
C LEU A 727 -14.31 9.32 -20.35
N PRO A 728 -13.08 9.71 -20.77
CA PRO A 728 -12.79 10.07 -22.16
C PRO A 728 -13.21 8.96 -23.13
N ALA A 729 -14.10 9.26 -24.07
CA ALA A 729 -14.53 8.31 -25.09
C ALA A 729 -13.68 8.43 -26.36
N LEU A 730 -13.16 7.32 -26.88
CA LEU A 730 -12.43 7.33 -28.14
C LEU A 730 -13.37 7.76 -29.28
N ARG A 731 -12.84 8.48 -30.27
CA ARG A 731 -13.59 8.85 -31.45
C ARG A 731 -13.85 7.65 -32.34
N CYS A 732 -15.08 7.54 -32.83
CA CYS A 732 -15.52 6.49 -33.74
C CYS A 732 -16.06 7.12 -35.04
N PRO A 733 -15.81 6.53 -36.23
CA PRO A 733 -14.97 5.36 -36.47
C PRO A 733 -13.49 5.63 -36.14
N MET A 734 -12.80 4.61 -35.64
CA MET A 734 -11.38 4.67 -35.28
C MET A 734 -10.50 4.60 -36.52
N ASP A 735 -9.39 5.34 -36.52
CA ASP A 735 -8.36 5.24 -37.56
C ASP A 735 -7.59 3.92 -37.40
N PRO A 736 -7.53 3.05 -38.44
CA PRO A 736 -6.74 1.81 -38.40
C PRO A 736 -5.27 2.04 -38.00
N THR A 737 -4.69 3.19 -38.38
CA THR A 737 -3.31 3.50 -38.03
C THR A 737 -3.15 3.79 -36.54
N ALA A 738 -4.13 4.44 -35.90
CA ALA A 738 -4.14 4.69 -34.47
C ALA A 738 -4.28 3.39 -33.66
N THR A 739 -5.19 2.50 -34.09
CA THR A 739 -5.37 1.16 -33.48
C THR A 739 -4.08 0.34 -33.52
N GLY A 740 -3.35 0.37 -34.63
CA GLY A 740 -2.09 -0.35 -34.79
C GLY A 740 -0.92 0.21 -33.98
N LYS A 741 -0.91 1.51 -33.68
CA LYS A 741 0.21 2.20 -33.00
C LYS A 741 0.30 1.92 -31.51
N TRP A 742 -0.82 2.01 -30.78
CA TRP A 742 -0.80 1.92 -29.32
C TRP A 742 -1.77 0.87 -28.76
N LEU A 743 -2.94 0.68 -29.38
CA LEU A 743 -3.96 -0.23 -28.83
C LEU A 743 -3.58 -1.71 -29.00
N ARG A 744 -3.08 -2.09 -30.19
CA ARG A 744 -2.59 -3.46 -30.42
C ARG A 744 -1.37 -3.82 -29.56
N PRO A 745 -0.33 -2.96 -29.43
CA PRO A 745 0.76 -3.20 -28.48
C PRO A 745 0.28 -3.31 -27.04
N HIS A 746 -0.67 -2.46 -26.62
CA HIS A 746 -1.29 -2.55 -25.29
C HIS A 746 -1.90 -3.93 -25.05
N PHE A 747 -2.73 -4.41 -25.99
CA PHE A 747 -3.32 -5.74 -25.86
C PHE A 747 -2.30 -6.88 -25.89
N GLY A 748 -1.26 -6.76 -26.72
CA GLY A 748 -0.19 -7.75 -26.81
C GLY A 748 0.60 -7.90 -25.51
N LEU A 749 0.98 -6.78 -24.88
CA LEU A 749 1.75 -6.77 -23.63
C LEU A 749 0.95 -7.40 -22.46
N SER A 750 -0.36 -7.20 -22.42
CA SER A 750 -1.20 -7.82 -21.38
C SER A 750 -1.43 -9.33 -21.56
N LEU A 751 -1.15 -9.89 -22.74
CA LEU A 751 -1.31 -11.32 -23.05
C LEU A 751 0.01 -12.10 -23.04
N GLU A 752 1.15 -11.43 -23.04
CA GLU A 752 2.46 -12.05 -23.29
C GLU A 752 2.77 -13.19 -22.30
N GLU A 753 2.44 -13.01 -21.02
CA GLU A 753 2.66 -14.05 -20.01
C GLU A 753 1.75 -15.28 -20.19
N GLU A 754 0.49 -15.06 -20.57
CA GLU A 754 -0.50 -16.11 -20.86
C GLU A 754 -0.09 -16.92 -22.09
N LEU A 755 0.38 -16.24 -23.14
CA LEU A 755 0.88 -16.84 -24.37
C LEU A 755 2.16 -17.64 -24.15
N LEU A 756 3.04 -17.22 -23.25
CA LEU A 756 4.22 -17.98 -22.85
C LEU A 756 3.85 -19.26 -22.08
N ARG A 757 2.82 -19.21 -21.23
CA ARG A 757 2.30 -20.38 -20.49
C ARG A 757 1.56 -21.37 -21.40
N SER A 758 0.71 -20.88 -22.32
CA SER A 758 -0.05 -21.72 -23.25
C SER A 758 0.88 -22.44 -24.25
N ARG A 759 1.96 -21.78 -24.71
CA ARG A 759 3.00 -22.40 -25.53
C ARG A 759 3.81 -23.48 -24.79
N ARG A 760 3.85 -23.46 -23.45
CA ARG A 760 4.62 -24.40 -22.62
C ARG A 760 3.79 -25.58 -22.09
N SER A 761 2.47 -25.57 -22.23
CA SER A 761 1.57 -26.53 -21.58
C SER A 761 0.66 -27.23 -22.58
N ALA A 762 0.78 -28.56 -22.72
CA ALA A 762 -0.29 -29.42 -23.27
C ALA A 762 -1.36 -29.73 -22.18
N GLY A 763 -1.66 -28.75 -21.32
CA GLY A 763 -2.46 -28.90 -20.10
C GLY A 763 -3.95 -28.63 -20.29
N PRO A 764 -4.78 -28.93 -19.27
CA PRO A 764 -6.22 -28.69 -19.30
C PRO A 764 -6.56 -27.19 -19.36
N LYS A 765 -7.67 -26.87 -20.04
CA LYS A 765 -8.26 -25.53 -20.12
C LYS A 765 -8.76 -25.05 -18.75
N TYR A 766 -8.49 -23.80 -18.37
CA TYR A 766 -8.73 -23.28 -17.01
C TYR A 766 -9.93 -22.32 -16.90
N GLY A 767 -10.62 -22.03 -18.00
CA GLY A 767 -11.81 -21.19 -18.11
C GLY A 767 -11.51 -19.68 -18.04
N LEU A 768 -10.62 -19.25 -17.14
CA LEU A 768 -10.21 -17.84 -17.02
C LEU A 768 -9.29 -17.40 -18.16
N SER A 769 -8.38 -18.26 -18.61
CA SER A 769 -7.53 -18.01 -19.78
C SER A 769 -8.39 -17.82 -21.03
N GLU A 770 -9.38 -18.69 -21.20
CA GLU A 770 -10.34 -18.62 -22.31
C GLU A 770 -11.24 -17.38 -22.23
N LEU A 771 -11.69 -16.97 -21.02
CA LEU A 771 -12.39 -15.69 -20.83
C LEU A 771 -11.56 -14.52 -21.39
N LYS A 772 -10.24 -14.50 -21.14
CA LYS A 772 -9.36 -13.45 -21.66
C LYS A 772 -9.21 -13.50 -23.17
N ASP A 773 -9.06 -14.68 -23.75
CA ASP A 773 -8.98 -14.86 -25.21
C ASP A 773 -10.27 -14.37 -25.89
N THR A 774 -11.43 -14.63 -25.28
CA THR A 774 -12.74 -14.15 -25.75
C THR A 774 -12.85 -12.63 -25.62
N LEU A 775 -12.40 -12.04 -24.51
CA LEU A 775 -12.32 -10.58 -24.34
C LEU A 775 -11.38 -9.96 -25.38
N TYR A 776 -10.19 -10.51 -25.59
CA TYR A 776 -9.25 -10.07 -26.61
C TYR A 776 -9.88 -10.06 -28.00
N SER A 777 -10.56 -11.16 -28.36
CA SER A 777 -11.28 -11.30 -29.64
C SER A 777 -12.38 -10.27 -29.79
N LEU A 778 -13.08 -9.92 -28.70
CA LEU A 778 -14.09 -8.86 -28.66
C LEU A 778 -13.46 -7.50 -28.96
N PHE A 779 -12.43 -7.12 -28.21
CA PHE A 779 -11.79 -5.81 -28.36
C PHE A 779 -11.14 -5.65 -29.74
N LEU A 780 -10.42 -6.67 -30.24
CA LEU A 780 -9.86 -6.64 -31.60
C LEU A 780 -10.92 -6.64 -32.69
N GLY A 781 -11.95 -7.48 -32.58
CA GLY A 781 -13.04 -7.50 -33.56
C GLY A 781 -13.78 -6.17 -33.62
N PHE A 782 -14.04 -5.56 -32.46
CA PHE A 782 -14.66 -4.23 -32.39
C PHE A 782 -13.78 -3.15 -33.03
N THR A 783 -12.47 -3.16 -32.77
CA THR A 783 -11.56 -2.07 -33.16
C THR A 783 -10.94 -2.24 -34.55
N GLU A 784 -10.46 -3.42 -34.91
CA GLU A 784 -9.80 -3.67 -36.20
C GLU A 784 -10.78 -4.02 -37.32
N LYS A 785 -11.84 -4.80 -37.03
CA LYS A 785 -12.80 -5.24 -38.07
C LYS A 785 -13.92 -4.23 -38.27
N HIS A 786 -14.44 -3.67 -37.17
CA HIS A 786 -15.59 -2.77 -37.18
C HIS A 786 -15.23 -1.31 -36.91
N TYR A 787 -13.94 -0.99 -36.75
CA TYR A 787 -13.44 0.38 -36.60
C TYR A 787 -14.13 1.14 -35.46
N GLY A 788 -14.47 0.47 -34.36
CA GLY A 788 -15.14 1.05 -33.20
C GLY A 788 -16.58 1.49 -33.43
N VAL A 789 -17.21 1.12 -34.55
CA VAL A 789 -18.62 1.40 -34.82
C VAL A 789 -19.50 0.54 -33.90
N PRO A 790 -20.60 1.08 -33.33
CA PRO A 790 -21.50 0.32 -32.48
C PRO A 790 -21.84 -1.06 -33.06
N THR A 791 -21.55 -2.11 -32.29
CA THR A 791 -21.54 -3.50 -32.76
C THR A 791 -22.31 -4.40 -31.79
N LEU A 792 -23.15 -5.27 -32.33
CA LEU A 792 -23.72 -6.40 -31.59
C LEU A 792 -22.73 -7.57 -31.58
N VAL A 793 -22.17 -7.88 -30.41
CA VAL A 793 -21.31 -9.05 -30.22
C VAL A 793 -22.13 -10.20 -29.67
N GLU A 794 -22.09 -11.33 -30.36
CA GLU A 794 -22.79 -12.57 -30.02
C GLU A 794 -21.78 -13.58 -29.47
N LEU A 795 -21.90 -13.93 -28.19
CA LEU A 795 -21.12 -15.02 -27.61
C LEU A 795 -21.88 -16.34 -27.80
N CYS A 796 -21.33 -17.21 -28.63
CA CYS A 796 -21.95 -18.44 -29.12
C CYS A 796 -21.31 -19.67 -28.51
N GLN A 797 -22.10 -20.66 -28.09
CA GLN A 797 -21.57 -21.96 -27.68
C GLN A 797 -21.82 -22.99 -28.80
N PRO A 798 -20.78 -23.45 -29.52
CA PRO A 798 -20.95 -24.33 -30.68
C PRO A 798 -21.65 -25.65 -30.35
N GLU A 799 -21.32 -26.26 -29.20
CA GLU A 799 -21.78 -27.58 -28.77
C GLU A 799 -23.29 -27.63 -28.46
N MET A 800 -23.89 -26.50 -28.10
CA MET A 800 -25.31 -26.39 -27.75
C MET A 800 -26.16 -25.64 -28.78
N SER A 801 -25.57 -25.25 -29.92
CA SER A 801 -26.25 -24.59 -31.05
C SER A 801 -27.06 -23.35 -30.65
N GLY A 802 -26.44 -22.33 -30.03
CA GLY A 802 -27.16 -21.08 -29.75
C GLY A 802 -26.31 -19.91 -29.24
N ILE A 803 -26.81 -18.69 -29.48
CA ILE A 803 -26.30 -17.44 -28.91
C ILE A 803 -26.65 -17.39 -27.43
N ARG A 804 -25.67 -17.09 -26.56
CA ARG A 804 -25.85 -17.08 -25.10
C ARG A 804 -25.92 -15.68 -24.53
N ILE A 805 -24.96 -14.85 -24.90
CA ILE A 805 -24.82 -13.49 -24.37
C ILE A 805 -24.75 -12.56 -25.58
N LEU A 806 -25.57 -11.53 -25.54
CA LEU A 806 -25.57 -10.44 -26.50
C LEU A 806 -24.95 -9.22 -25.81
N LEU A 807 -23.83 -8.74 -26.35
CA LEU A 807 -23.15 -7.53 -25.87
C LEU A 807 -23.32 -6.45 -26.94
N PHE A 808 -24.01 -5.39 -26.59
CA PHE A 808 -24.23 -4.22 -27.44
C PHE A 808 -23.15 -3.20 -27.11
N VAL A 809 -22.04 -3.27 -27.84
CA VAL A 809 -20.85 -2.43 -27.60
C VAL A 809 -21.02 -1.12 -28.34
N ASP A 810 -21.19 -0.01 -27.61
CA ASP A 810 -21.37 1.33 -28.19
C ASP A 810 -20.02 1.94 -28.58
N ARG A 811 -19.10 2.06 -27.62
CA ARG A 811 -17.78 2.69 -27.83
C ARG A 811 -16.74 2.23 -26.82
N LEU A 812 -15.48 2.57 -27.10
CA LEU A 812 -14.39 2.45 -26.12
C LEU A 812 -14.17 3.75 -25.36
N ARG A 813 -13.81 3.62 -24.07
CA ARG A 813 -13.43 4.72 -23.19
C ARG A 813 -12.07 4.45 -22.55
N ILE A 814 -11.33 5.50 -22.24
CA ILE A 814 -10.05 5.42 -21.54
C ILE A 814 -10.31 5.40 -20.04
N ASP A 815 -9.91 4.32 -19.38
CA ASP A 815 -9.85 4.24 -17.93
C ASP A 815 -8.54 4.86 -17.44
N LEU A 816 -8.65 6.09 -16.97
CA LEU A 816 -7.53 6.92 -16.51
C LEU A 816 -6.90 6.40 -15.20
N THR A 817 -7.67 5.66 -14.41
CA THR A 817 -7.20 5.10 -13.12
C THR A 817 -6.56 3.74 -13.34
N GLY A 818 -7.22 2.89 -14.14
CA GLY A 818 -6.72 1.56 -14.50
C GLY A 818 -5.61 1.57 -15.54
N ASN A 819 -5.32 2.70 -16.20
CA ASN A 819 -4.43 2.77 -17.36
C ASN A 819 -4.79 1.71 -18.42
N THR A 820 -6.08 1.59 -18.75
CA THR A 820 -6.60 0.61 -19.71
C THR A 820 -7.75 1.18 -20.55
N VAL A 821 -8.33 0.37 -21.43
CA VAL A 821 -9.55 0.70 -22.18
C VAL A 821 -10.75 -0.10 -21.68
N ILE A 822 -11.91 0.53 -21.71
CA ILE A 822 -13.19 -0.02 -21.29
C ILE A 822 -14.15 0.02 -22.46
N ALA A 823 -14.83 -1.10 -22.74
CA ALA A 823 -15.97 -1.10 -23.63
C ALA A 823 -17.23 -0.71 -22.85
N ASP A 824 -17.79 0.45 -23.20
CA ASP A 824 -19.10 0.92 -22.71
C ASP A 824 -20.17 0.17 -23.51
N ALA A 825 -20.81 -0.79 -22.85
CA ALA A 825 -21.71 -1.72 -23.50
C ALA A 825 -22.99 -1.95 -22.69
N SER A 826 -23.96 -2.62 -23.30
CA SER A 826 -25.10 -3.21 -22.60
C SER A 826 -25.14 -4.71 -22.83
N VAL A 827 -25.49 -5.48 -21.80
CA VAL A 827 -25.55 -6.94 -21.85
C VAL A 827 -26.99 -7.44 -21.77
N LEU A 828 -27.31 -8.44 -22.59
CA LEU A 828 -28.50 -9.28 -22.49
C LEU A 828 -28.07 -10.76 -22.43
N VAL A 829 -28.34 -11.41 -21.31
CA VAL A 829 -28.16 -12.85 -21.17
C VAL A 829 -29.42 -13.54 -21.70
N LEU A 830 -29.27 -14.30 -22.78
CA LEU A 830 -30.39 -14.90 -23.51
C LEU A 830 -30.85 -16.19 -22.82
N THR A 831 -31.80 -16.06 -21.91
CA THR A 831 -32.43 -17.22 -21.25
C THR A 831 -33.46 -17.90 -22.17
N PRO A 832 -33.80 -19.18 -21.94
CA PRO A 832 -34.84 -19.86 -22.72
C PRO A 832 -36.18 -19.11 -22.73
N SER A 833 -36.56 -18.47 -21.62
CA SER A 833 -37.79 -17.68 -21.53
C SER A 833 -37.75 -16.41 -22.37
N LEU A 834 -36.61 -15.71 -22.40
CA LEU A 834 -36.42 -14.53 -23.25
C LEU A 834 -36.43 -14.88 -24.73
N PHE A 835 -35.84 -16.01 -25.12
CA PHE A 835 -35.86 -16.45 -26.52
C PHE A 835 -37.27 -16.75 -27.06
N GLN A 836 -38.22 -17.11 -26.19
CA GLN A 836 -39.61 -17.33 -26.60
C GLN A 836 -40.37 -16.03 -26.91
N ILE A 837 -39.84 -14.86 -26.51
CA ILE A 837 -40.49 -13.57 -26.75
C ILE A 837 -40.43 -13.25 -28.26
N PRO A 838 -41.58 -13.12 -28.97
CA PRO A 838 -41.58 -12.87 -30.41
C PRO A 838 -40.81 -11.62 -30.84
N ALA A 839 -40.88 -10.55 -30.04
CA ALA A 839 -40.16 -9.30 -30.29
C ALA A 839 -38.64 -9.48 -30.27
N ILE A 840 -38.10 -10.31 -29.36
CA ILE A 840 -36.66 -10.60 -29.29
C ILE A 840 -36.22 -11.41 -30.51
N ARG A 841 -36.99 -12.42 -30.93
CA ARG A 841 -36.70 -13.20 -32.15
C ARG A 841 -36.73 -12.33 -33.41
N ALA A 842 -37.73 -11.46 -33.52
CA ALA A 842 -37.82 -10.50 -34.61
C ALA A 842 -36.63 -9.54 -34.61
N ALA A 843 -36.26 -8.98 -33.46
CA ALA A 843 -35.12 -8.08 -33.30
C ALA A 843 -33.79 -8.77 -33.65
N LEU A 844 -33.61 -10.05 -33.28
CA LEU A 844 -32.47 -10.87 -33.67
C LEU A 844 -32.40 -11.17 -35.16
N SER A 845 -33.48 -10.96 -35.92
CA SER A 845 -33.50 -11.13 -37.37
C SER A 845 -33.21 -9.83 -38.13
N VAL A 846 -33.15 -8.68 -37.43
CA VAL A 846 -32.86 -7.38 -38.05
C VAL A 846 -31.39 -7.33 -38.51
N PRO A 847 -31.10 -6.95 -39.76
CA PRO A 847 -29.74 -6.73 -40.23
C PRO A 847 -29.06 -5.62 -39.41
N GLN A 848 -27.93 -5.95 -38.81
CA GLN A 848 -27.11 -5.03 -38.02
C GLN A 848 -25.67 -5.51 -38.03
N LEU A 849 -24.73 -4.64 -37.69
CA LEU A 849 -23.31 -4.99 -37.61
C LEU A 849 -23.08 -5.98 -36.45
N ARG A 850 -22.55 -7.17 -36.77
CA ARG A 850 -22.42 -8.29 -35.83
C ARG A 850 -21.02 -8.87 -35.79
N LEU A 851 -20.56 -9.21 -34.59
CA LEU A 851 -19.34 -9.97 -34.34
C LEU A 851 -19.71 -11.24 -33.59
N GLN A 852 -19.42 -12.40 -34.16
CA GLN A 852 -19.64 -13.68 -33.49
C GLN A 852 -18.33 -14.18 -32.88
N ILE A 853 -18.39 -14.57 -31.60
CA ILE A 853 -17.24 -15.13 -30.87
C ILE A 853 -17.70 -16.44 -30.22
N ASN A 854 -16.93 -17.50 -30.44
CA ASN A 854 -17.23 -18.79 -29.85
C ASN A 854 -16.68 -18.86 -28.43
N ILE A 855 -17.50 -19.31 -27.49
CA ILE A 855 -17.11 -19.60 -26.12
C ILE A 855 -17.12 -21.11 -25.84
N VAL A 856 -16.19 -21.56 -25.01
CA VAL A 856 -16.08 -22.96 -24.54
C VAL A 856 -16.91 -23.19 -23.27
N GLN A 857 -17.16 -24.45 -22.92
CA GLN A 857 -17.95 -24.78 -21.73
C GLN A 857 -17.31 -24.30 -20.43
N GLU A 858 -15.97 -24.35 -20.35
CA GLU A 858 -15.21 -24.02 -19.14
C GLU A 858 -15.22 -22.52 -18.81
N GLU A 859 -15.44 -21.62 -19.78
CA GLU A 859 -15.42 -20.15 -19.55
C GLU A 859 -16.80 -19.58 -19.15
N ILE A 860 -17.87 -20.37 -19.17
CA ILE A 860 -19.23 -19.85 -18.98
C ILE A 860 -19.49 -19.40 -17.54
N GLY A 861 -19.03 -20.19 -16.56
CA GLY A 861 -19.08 -19.77 -15.15
C GLY A 861 -18.26 -18.49 -14.90
N TRP A 862 -17.15 -18.33 -15.62
CA TRP A 862 -16.30 -17.15 -15.55
C TRP A 862 -16.97 -15.91 -16.12
N TRP A 863 -17.60 -16.02 -17.29
CA TRP A 863 -18.44 -14.95 -17.86
C TRP A 863 -19.55 -14.53 -16.90
N SER A 864 -20.25 -15.48 -16.28
CA SER A 864 -21.31 -15.19 -15.31
C SER A 864 -20.82 -14.41 -14.09
N ALA A 865 -19.69 -14.82 -13.50
CA ALA A 865 -19.08 -14.12 -12.37
C ALA A 865 -18.53 -12.74 -12.78
N TYR A 866 -17.84 -12.66 -13.93
CA TYR A 866 -17.26 -11.42 -14.45
C TYR A 866 -18.33 -10.38 -14.80
N LEU A 867 -19.38 -10.75 -15.53
CA LEU A 867 -20.45 -9.83 -15.95
C LEU A 867 -21.14 -9.19 -14.76
N THR A 868 -21.33 -9.95 -13.68
CA THR A 868 -21.92 -9.44 -12.45
C THR A 868 -21.09 -8.28 -11.89
N THR A 869 -19.78 -8.47 -11.77
CA THR A 869 -18.87 -7.41 -11.31
C THR A 869 -18.78 -6.26 -12.31
N ALA A 870 -18.71 -6.54 -13.61
CA ALA A 870 -18.61 -5.53 -14.66
C ALA A 870 -19.87 -4.63 -14.73
N VAL A 871 -21.06 -5.16 -14.38
CA VAL A 871 -22.29 -4.38 -14.25
C VAL A 871 -22.28 -3.51 -13.00
N GLU A 872 -21.88 -4.07 -11.85
CA GLU A 872 -21.78 -3.29 -10.61
C GLU A 872 -20.72 -2.18 -10.72
N ARG A 873 -19.64 -2.44 -11.45
CA ARG A 873 -18.53 -1.49 -11.68
C ARG A 873 -19.00 -0.15 -12.23
N CYS A 874 -20.01 -0.13 -13.11
CA CYS A 874 -20.54 1.09 -13.73
C CYS A 874 -21.95 1.47 -13.28
N ARG A 875 -22.41 0.92 -12.15
CA ARG A 875 -23.78 1.12 -11.67
C ARG A 875 -24.02 2.59 -11.30
N THR A 876 -25.09 3.15 -11.86
CA THR A 876 -25.59 4.51 -11.54
C THR A 876 -27.02 4.51 -11.02
N TRP A 877 -27.59 3.32 -10.77
CA TRP A 877 -28.94 3.12 -10.26
C TRP A 877 -28.90 2.30 -8.95
N LYS A 878 -29.94 2.44 -8.12
CA LYS A 878 -30.01 1.71 -6.84
C LYS A 878 -30.57 0.30 -7.02
N HIS A 879 -30.09 -0.62 -6.18
CA HIS A 879 -30.79 -1.89 -5.96
C HIS A 879 -32.12 -1.62 -5.26
N THR A 880 -33.12 -2.47 -5.53
CA THR A 880 -34.43 -2.40 -4.85
C THR A 880 -34.46 -3.35 -3.65
N ASP A 881 -35.40 -3.17 -2.74
CA ASP A 881 -35.58 -4.09 -1.60
C ASP A 881 -35.98 -5.52 -2.03
N LYS A 882 -36.43 -5.68 -3.29
CA LYS A 882 -36.73 -6.96 -3.93
C LYS A 882 -35.60 -7.45 -4.84
N CYS A 883 -34.41 -6.86 -4.74
CA CYS A 883 -33.27 -7.26 -5.55
C CYS A 883 -32.94 -8.73 -5.29
N GLU A 884 -32.73 -9.48 -6.37
CA GLU A 884 -32.53 -10.93 -6.28
C GLU A 884 -31.20 -11.31 -5.62
N TYR A 885 -30.28 -10.36 -5.45
CA TYR A 885 -29.05 -10.52 -4.69
C TYR A 885 -29.27 -10.65 -3.17
N ILE A 886 -30.38 -10.14 -2.62
CA ILE A 886 -30.62 -10.09 -1.16
C ILE A 886 -30.95 -11.49 -0.59
N GLY A 887 -31.32 -12.47 -1.44
CA GLY A 887 -31.57 -13.86 -1.01
C GLY A 887 -31.12 -14.95 -1.97
N GLY A 888 -30.75 -14.62 -3.21
CA GLY A 888 -30.31 -15.59 -4.22
C GLY A 888 -28.80 -15.72 -4.39
N GLY A 889 -28.01 -14.90 -3.69
CA GLY A 889 -26.55 -14.83 -3.84
C GLY A 889 -26.11 -13.98 -5.04
N VAL A 890 -24.79 -13.77 -5.12
CA VAL A 890 -24.15 -12.99 -6.18
C VAL A 890 -22.94 -13.78 -6.69
N PRO A 891 -22.89 -14.18 -7.98
CA PRO A 891 -23.91 -14.02 -9.01
C PRO A 891 -25.19 -14.84 -8.72
N ARG A 892 -26.31 -14.48 -9.36
CA ARG A 892 -27.59 -15.21 -9.19
C ARG A 892 -27.56 -16.63 -9.73
N SER A 893 -26.74 -16.87 -10.74
CA SER A 893 -26.59 -18.16 -11.38
C SER A 893 -25.22 -18.25 -12.03
N LEU A 894 -24.59 -19.41 -11.89
CA LEU A 894 -23.44 -19.82 -12.70
C LEU A 894 -23.85 -20.83 -13.78
N ASP A 895 -25.11 -21.28 -13.74
CA ASP A 895 -25.66 -22.20 -14.75
C ASP A 895 -25.77 -21.45 -16.08
N LEU A 896 -25.28 -22.12 -17.12
CA LEU A 896 -25.56 -21.84 -18.52
C LEU A 896 -26.93 -21.17 -18.72
N ARG A 897 -28.03 -21.80 -18.29
CA ARG A 897 -29.41 -21.39 -18.61
C ARG A 897 -29.96 -20.25 -17.75
N GLY A 898 -29.21 -19.81 -16.72
CA GLY A 898 -29.62 -18.77 -15.78
C GLY A 898 -29.18 -17.37 -16.20
N ASP A 899 -29.79 -16.36 -15.56
CA ASP A 899 -29.32 -14.97 -15.64
C ASP A 899 -28.45 -14.69 -14.40
N PRO A 900 -27.15 -14.37 -14.54
CA PRO A 900 -26.26 -14.07 -13.43
C PRO A 900 -26.54 -12.70 -12.79
N ILE A 901 -27.21 -11.78 -13.50
CA ILE A 901 -27.35 -10.38 -13.11
C ILE A 901 -28.73 -10.11 -12.50
N CYS A 902 -28.79 -9.18 -11.53
CA CYS A 902 -30.07 -8.72 -10.98
C CYS A 902 -30.92 -7.95 -12.01
N THR A 903 -32.24 -7.97 -11.86
CA THR A 903 -33.13 -7.23 -12.77
C THR A 903 -33.17 -5.72 -12.48
N CYS A 904 -32.60 -5.28 -11.36
CA CYS A 904 -32.65 -3.88 -10.92
C CYS A 904 -32.07 -2.89 -11.93
N GLY A 905 -31.16 -3.32 -12.81
CA GLY A 905 -30.51 -2.49 -13.83
C GLY A 905 -31.13 -2.51 -15.22
N ARG A 906 -32.13 -3.36 -15.46
CA ARG A 906 -32.71 -3.50 -16.80
C ARG A 906 -33.34 -2.20 -17.30
N GLY A 907 -32.96 -1.77 -18.49
CA GLY A 907 -33.46 -0.55 -19.13
C GLY A 907 -33.03 0.77 -18.50
N LYS A 908 -32.09 0.77 -17.55
CA LYS A 908 -31.66 1.98 -16.83
C LYS A 908 -30.30 2.47 -17.33
N ASN A 909 -30.23 3.77 -17.59
CA ASN A 909 -28.99 4.50 -17.89
C ASN A 909 -28.08 3.80 -18.92
N LEU A 910 -28.66 3.31 -20.03
CA LEU A 910 -27.99 2.47 -21.03
C LEU A 910 -26.95 3.21 -21.90
N GLY A 911 -26.61 4.46 -21.57
CA GLY A 911 -25.62 5.26 -22.30
C GLY A 911 -25.97 5.41 -23.78
N GLY A 912 -24.97 5.22 -24.65
CA GLY A 912 -25.13 5.34 -26.11
C GLY A 912 -25.96 4.24 -26.77
N PHE A 913 -26.41 3.23 -26.03
CA PHE A 913 -27.26 2.16 -26.55
C PHE A 913 -28.50 2.69 -27.30
N ALA A 914 -29.14 3.73 -26.76
CA ALA A 914 -30.34 4.31 -27.34
C ALA A 914 -30.08 5.04 -28.69
N ASN A 915 -28.83 5.31 -29.03
CA ASN A 915 -28.45 5.99 -30.27
C ASN A 915 -28.50 5.05 -31.49
N VAL A 916 -28.54 3.72 -31.27
CA VAL A 916 -28.64 2.72 -32.33
C VAL A 916 -30.09 2.25 -32.44
N LYS A 917 -30.77 2.66 -33.51
CA LYS A 917 -32.21 2.44 -33.70
C LYS A 917 -32.59 0.96 -33.66
N GLU A 918 -31.73 0.10 -34.22
CA GLU A 918 -31.90 -1.35 -34.29
C GLU A 918 -31.93 -2.01 -32.91
N TRP A 919 -31.31 -1.38 -31.91
CA TRP A 919 -31.20 -1.90 -30.55
C TRP A 919 -32.43 -1.61 -29.68
N GLY A 920 -33.31 -0.70 -30.12
CA GLY A 920 -34.41 -0.19 -29.30
C GLY A 920 -35.34 -1.28 -28.73
N LEU A 921 -35.57 -2.37 -29.46
CA LEU A 921 -36.42 -3.49 -29.01
C LEU A 921 -35.83 -4.28 -27.83
N PHE A 922 -34.51 -4.22 -27.63
CA PHE A 922 -33.83 -4.91 -26.52
C PHE A 922 -33.72 -4.04 -25.26
N ALA A 923 -34.00 -2.73 -25.34
CA ALA A 923 -33.82 -1.77 -24.24
C ALA A 923 -34.43 -2.22 -22.90
N PRO A 924 -35.64 -2.80 -22.83
CA PRO A 924 -36.23 -3.23 -21.56
C PRO A 924 -35.54 -4.42 -20.88
N PHE A 925 -34.65 -5.12 -21.60
CA PHE A 925 -34.07 -6.40 -21.18
C PHE A 925 -32.57 -6.32 -20.90
N VAL A 926 -31.88 -5.28 -21.41
CA VAL A 926 -30.44 -5.11 -21.27
C VAL A 926 -30.06 -4.34 -20.01
N THR A 927 -28.85 -4.56 -19.51
CA THR A 927 -28.24 -3.78 -18.42
C THR A 927 -26.89 -3.23 -18.87
N ARG A 928 -26.55 -1.97 -18.53
CA ARG A 928 -25.24 -1.38 -18.87
C ARG A 928 -24.09 -2.10 -18.14
N VAL A 929 -22.98 -2.30 -18.83
CA VAL A 929 -21.81 -3.07 -18.36
C VAL A 929 -20.51 -2.39 -18.80
N ALA A 930 -19.50 -2.38 -17.94
CA ALA A 930 -18.15 -1.89 -18.24
C ALA A 930 -17.18 -3.05 -18.43
N LEU A 931 -16.98 -3.48 -19.67
CA LEU A 931 -16.04 -4.58 -19.97
C LEU A 931 -14.62 -4.03 -20.05
N VAL A 932 -13.69 -4.71 -19.38
CA VAL A 932 -12.26 -4.41 -19.36
C VAL A 932 -11.46 -5.56 -19.93
N PHE A 933 -10.44 -5.22 -20.71
CA PHE A 933 -9.53 -6.19 -21.30
C PHE A 933 -8.38 -6.58 -20.36
N ASP A 934 -7.76 -5.61 -19.67
CA ASP A 934 -6.65 -5.88 -18.75
C ASP A 934 -7.15 -6.69 -17.57
N ALA A 935 -6.94 -8.00 -17.69
CA ALA A 935 -7.19 -9.00 -16.69
C ALA A 935 -5.82 -9.60 -16.33
N ALA A 936 -4.85 -8.80 -15.89
CA ALA A 936 -3.52 -9.34 -15.62
C ALA A 936 -3.56 -10.28 -14.40
N TRP A 937 -2.77 -11.36 -14.47
CA TRP A 937 -2.45 -12.18 -13.30
C TRP A 937 -1.38 -11.41 -12.52
N PRO A 938 -1.59 -11.03 -11.25
CA PRO A 938 -0.61 -10.23 -10.52
C PRO A 938 0.53 -11.09 -9.93
N GLN A 939 1.08 -12.01 -10.72
CA GLN A 939 2.39 -12.60 -10.41
C GLN A 939 3.39 -12.09 -11.43
N PRO A 940 4.40 -11.29 -11.04
CA PRO A 940 5.63 -11.25 -11.81
C PRO A 940 6.18 -12.68 -11.93
N LEU A 941 7.02 -12.92 -12.94
CA LEU A 941 7.70 -14.16 -13.34
C LEU A 941 8.42 -14.97 -12.22
N THR A 942 8.29 -14.59 -10.95
CA THR A 942 9.12 -15.04 -9.82
C THR A 942 8.67 -16.35 -9.16
N ASP A 943 7.39 -16.73 -9.20
CA ASP A 943 6.89 -17.81 -8.33
C ASP A 943 6.83 -19.22 -8.97
N GLN A 944 7.39 -19.42 -10.18
CA GLN A 944 7.33 -20.74 -10.86
C GLN A 944 8.70 -21.36 -11.21
N LEU A 945 9.78 -20.88 -10.61
CA LEU A 945 11.07 -21.59 -10.60
C LEU A 945 11.35 -22.13 -9.20
N GLY A 946 10.56 -23.13 -8.80
CA GLY A 946 10.76 -23.99 -7.64
C GLY A 946 10.44 -25.43 -7.99
#